data_AF-A0A518BJP0-F1
#
_entry.id   AF-A0A518BJP0-F1
#
_cell.length_a   1.000
_cell.length_b   1.000
_cell.length_c   1.000
_cell.angle_alpha   90.00
_cell.angle_beta   90.00
_cell.angle_gamma   90.00
#
_symmetry.space_group_name_H-M   'P 1'
#
loop_
_entity.id
_entity.type
_entity.pdbx_description
1 polymer ?
#
loop_
_entity_poly.entity_id
_entity_poly.type
_entity_poly.pdbx_seq_one_letter_code
_entity_poly.pdbx_strand_id
1 'polypeptide(L)'
;MTRLTSLSALALPSLLLLGLPPAAVLPAAVLPAAVLPVPPAEFMGATTPSSPAARALSAVAAAAQELSYEDFKAEFRQASKIGDTRNVGQLIRRNEMNTRNFVIFTAEAMGETPGPDLGQDLKWLKAGWKEAHGTSFVSKMETYYQLMRPEVRRAHVSAKARYDKVREQIIAAKAQERSDERSRKLEGLAEEAMAIHKSFDEIGDHYYASEIVLLAGTSVNAETLTEEEANLPLVLEAYKAFIEHRDSIELEGANYTAVKEQIAYLETLGAALDPNTAAGLSLGSGMPFASTFTTIEELTAIERPNYWADDAALTWQAVGMGRVGSDVKVGNIDGGPTIERSAFETITIRPLEGDPIEVALSGRTKLIETTVGRSSELRPWAFLMRNATNPEYLFGISMNYSPTDEFLTVYLAPAAAAEFEVDGVKVQVIDDNLDGIYGSPPLLYTRYGMREKEYEPVVDSVVIDGAKKALPWSTLVQIGEQWYQIDSIARGKSFTLYPAELNTGTIKLDAKGVEFASLLIEGVDALQGAVFDISDAKKGQQVPAGKYQILGGTVREGGRSIVKAGVTAPLRGGAIYVRPDEEVEVQFGAPFGFDFDAELDGDQITVIGSSVVPVGVAGERYHRMWETRNSPEISIRKAGSGRGGKGTKMQVIGDAQTITDLGQDQAWKPLDQSVENKYGAEVEIMLTEKKNKLLGKIESDWKPPVQ
;
A
#
# COMPACT_ATOMS: atom_id res chain seq x y z
N MET A 1 38.53 -54.71 -18.66
CA MET A 1 39.16 -54.69 -20.00
C MET A 1 38.83 -53.35 -20.64
N THR A 2 39.71 -52.37 -20.86
CA THR A 2 41.13 -52.16 -20.59
C THR A 2 41.29 -50.63 -20.59
N ARG A 3 41.89 -50.05 -19.53
CA ARG A 3 42.35 -48.65 -19.49
C ARG A 3 43.69 -48.54 -20.24
N LEU A 4 43.98 -47.39 -20.86
CA LEU A 4 45.33 -46.84 -21.11
C LEU A 4 45.13 -45.35 -21.51
N THR A 5 45.42 -44.38 -20.62
CA THR A 5 46.69 -43.65 -20.37
C THR A 5 47.01 -42.52 -21.35
N SER A 6 47.21 -41.36 -20.71
CA SER A 6 47.90 -40.12 -21.09
C SER A 6 48.94 -40.15 -22.22
N LEU A 7 49.09 -39.01 -22.90
CA LEU A 7 50.41 -38.39 -23.13
C LEU A 7 50.29 -36.90 -23.49
N SER A 8 51.22 -36.13 -22.96
CA SER A 8 51.34 -34.68 -23.05
C SER A 8 52.41 -34.26 -24.07
N ALA A 9 52.25 -33.02 -24.56
CA ALA A 9 53.28 -32.01 -24.85
C ALA A 9 53.99 -31.91 -26.22
N LEU A 10 54.35 -30.64 -26.50
CA LEU A 10 55.23 -30.04 -27.53
C LEU A 10 54.56 -29.68 -28.87
N ALA A 11 54.80 -28.55 -29.54
CA ALA A 11 55.49 -27.28 -29.31
C ALA A 11 55.28 -26.36 -30.55
N LEU A 12 55.62 -25.06 -30.43
CA LEU A 12 55.93 -24.04 -31.48
C LEU A 12 54.73 -23.35 -32.20
N PRO A 13 54.92 -22.16 -32.84
CA PRO A 13 55.81 -21.02 -32.53
C PRO A 13 55.12 -19.63 -32.64
N SER A 14 55.85 -18.60 -32.22
CA SER A 14 55.58 -17.15 -32.35
C SER A 14 55.34 -16.67 -33.79
N LEU A 15 54.41 -15.72 -34.00
CA LEU A 15 54.40 -14.84 -35.18
C LEU A 15 53.75 -13.47 -34.91
N LEU A 16 54.54 -12.43 -35.22
CA LEU A 16 54.23 -11.05 -35.65
C LEU A 16 53.29 -10.13 -34.83
N LEU A 17 53.91 -9.09 -34.24
CA LEU A 17 53.32 -7.78 -33.96
C LEU A 17 53.21 -6.95 -35.25
N LEU A 18 52.02 -6.44 -35.55
CA LEU A 18 51.82 -5.20 -36.33
C LEU A 18 50.70 -4.39 -35.65
N GLY A 19 50.98 -3.11 -35.40
CA GLY A 19 50.19 -2.22 -34.57
C GLY A 19 48.91 -1.69 -35.22
N LEU A 20 47.93 -1.38 -34.36
CA LEU A 20 46.73 -0.61 -34.65
C LEU A 20 46.79 0.74 -33.89
N PRO A 21 46.29 1.85 -34.47
CA PRO A 21 46.22 3.15 -33.80
C PRO A 21 45.09 3.22 -32.76
N PRO A 22 45.14 4.17 -31.81
CA PRO A 22 44.23 4.22 -30.66
C PRO A 22 42.82 4.66 -31.05
N ALA A 23 41.82 3.95 -30.51
CA ALA A 23 40.42 4.31 -30.57
C ALA A 23 40.15 5.57 -29.74
N ALA A 24 39.48 6.55 -30.36
CA ALA A 24 38.91 7.69 -29.67
C ALA A 24 37.71 7.21 -28.84
N VAL A 25 37.77 7.47 -27.53
CA VAL A 25 36.67 7.25 -26.59
C VAL A 25 35.67 8.40 -26.76
N LEU A 26 34.48 8.09 -27.26
CA LEU A 26 33.32 8.97 -27.21
C LEU A 26 32.55 8.74 -25.90
N PRO A 27 32.01 9.78 -25.24
CA PRO A 27 31.15 9.60 -24.08
C PRO A 27 29.81 8.99 -24.50
N ALA A 28 29.34 8.01 -23.72
CA ALA A 28 28.03 7.39 -23.90
C ALA A 28 26.93 8.43 -23.62
N ALA A 29 26.13 8.75 -24.63
CA ALA A 29 24.86 9.45 -24.44
C ALA A 29 23.90 8.50 -23.71
N VAL A 30 23.52 8.85 -22.48
CA VAL A 30 22.48 8.16 -21.72
C VAL A 30 21.14 8.45 -22.40
N LEU A 31 20.59 7.46 -23.09
CA LEU A 31 19.24 7.52 -23.63
C LEU A 31 18.23 7.45 -22.46
N PRO A 32 17.18 8.29 -22.43
CA PRO A 32 16.08 8.08 -21.50
C PRO A 32 15.36 6.77 -21.87
N ALA A 33 15.20 5.87 -20.91
CA ALA A 33 14.47 4.62 -21.09
C ALA A 33 13.02 4.93 -21.48
N ALA A 34 12.57 4.33 -22.58
CA ALA A 34 11.15 4.33 -22.93
C ALA A 34 10.36 3.62 -21.82
N VAL A 35 9.32 4.25 -21.30
CA VAL A 35 8.38 3.66 -20.34
C VAL A 35 7.64 2.54 -21.07
N LEU A 36 7.90 1.29 -20.70
CA LEU A 36 7.18 0.12 -21.20
C LEU A 36 6.20 -0.36 -20.12
N PRO A 37 4.97 -0.79 -20.47
CA PRO A 37 4.11 -1.51 -19.54
C PRO A 37 4.77 -2.83 -19.16
N VAL A 38 4.82 -3.12 -17.86
CA VAL A 38 5.36 -4.36 -17.31
C VAL A 38 4.23 -5.42 -17.32
N PRO A 39 4.42 -6.62 -17.87
CA PRO A 39 3.50 -7.74 -17.63
C PRO A 39 3.50 -8.09 -16.12
N PRO A 40 2.41 -8.63 -15.54
CA PRO A 40 2.32 -8.87 -14.11
C PRO A 40 3.46 -9.78 -13.65
N ALA A 41 4.31 -9.28 -12.77
CA ALA A 41 5.52 -9.96 -12.30
C ALA A 41 5.28 -10.62 -10.93
N GLU A 42 5.78 -11.86 -10.81
CA GLU A 42 5.78 -12.66 -9.59
C GLU A 42 6.46 -11.92 -8.42
N PHE A 43 5.76 -11.90 -7.28
CA PHE A 43 6.15 -11.27 -6.03
C PHE A 43 7.43 -11.89 -5.45
N MET A 44 8.52 -11.12 -5.38
CA MET A 44 9.65 -11.41 -4.48
C MET A 44 9.75 -10.34 -3.40
N GLY A 45 9.85 -10.82 -2.16
CA GLY A 45 9.57 -10.10 -0.91
C GLY A 45 10.43 -8.88 -0.65
N ALA A 46 9.76 -7.77 -0.39
CA ALA A 46 10.30 -6.60 0.29
C ALA A 46 9.92 -6.67 1.78
N THR A 47 10.84 -6.24 2.65
CA THR A 47 10.63 -6.13 4.09
C THR A 47 9.71 -4.95 4.42
N THR A 48 8.95 -5.08 5.51
CA THR A 48 7.63 -4.47 5.66
C THR A 48 7.61 -3.35 6.71
N PRO A 49 6.90 -2.23 6.51
CA PRO A 49 6.60 -1.31 7.60
C PRO A 49 5.58 -1.92 8.58
N SER A 50 5.76 -1.67 9.87
CA SER A 50 4.93 -2.19 10.96
C SER A 50 3.55 -1.52 10.99
N SER A 51 2.50 -2.33 10.84
CA SER A 51 1.10 -1.99 11.20
C SER A 51 1.02 -1.43 12.64
N PRO A 52 0.01 -0.62 13.01
CA PRO A 52 -0.31 -0.34 14.41
C PRO A 52 -0.34 -1.59 15.31
N ALA A 53 -0.75 -2.75 14.77
CA ALA A 53 -0.65 -4.05 15.45
C ALA A 53 0.80 -4.48 15.69
N ALA A 54 1.67 -4.35 14.69
CA ALA A 54 3.10 -4.56 14.83
C ALA A 54 3.76 -3.50 15.73
N ARG A 55 3.19 -2.29 15.87
CA ARG A 55 3.63 -1.27 16.86
C ARG A 55 3.25 -1.68 18.28
N ALA A 56 2.05 -2.23 18.50
CA ALA A 56 1.61 -2.71 19.80
C ALA A 56 2.32 -4.02 20.21
N LEU A 57 2.54 -4.95 19.28
CA LEU A 57 3.28 -6.21 19.52
C LEU A 57 4.80 -5.98 19.62
N SER A 58 5.38 -5.02 18.88
CA SER A 58 6.79 -4.63 19.05
C SER A 58 7.02 -3.83 20.33
N ALA A 59 6.01 -3.12 20.87
CA ALA A 59 6.10 -2.50 22.17
C ALA A 59 6.16 -3.54 23.31
N VAL A 60 5.61 -4.75 23.12
CA VAL A 60 5.82 -5.89 24.02
C VAL A 60 7.28 -6.35 24.00
N ALA A 61 7.98 -6.22 22.87
CA ALA A 61 9.40 -6.60 22.74
C ALA A 61 10.38 -5.57 23.36
N ALA A 62 9.94 -4.33 23.62
CA ALA A 62 10.73 -3.29 24.27
C ALA A 62 10.65 -3.31 25.82
N ALA A 63 9.93 -4.28 26.40
CA ALA A 63 9.96 -4.53 27.84
C ALA A 63 11.37 -5.00 28.26
N ALA A 64 11.89 -4.48 29.37
CA ALA A 64 13.10 -4.99 30.01
C ALA A 64 13.07 -6.52 30.00
N GLN A 65 14.11 -7.18 29.45
CA GLN A 65 14.21 -8.63 29.27
C GLN A 65 13.41 -9.39 30.34
N GLU A 66 12.30 -10.03 29.94
CA GLU A 66 11.58 -10.93 30.83
C GLU A 66 12.58 -11.96 31.37
N LEU A 67 12.49 -12.22 32.67
CA LEU A 67 13.29 -13.26 33.30
C LEU A 67 12.98 -14.62 32.65
N SER A 68 13.90 -15.57 32.77
CA SER A 68 13.51 -16.96 32.50
C SER A 68 12.40 -17.36 33.48
N TYR A 69 11.57 -18.33 33.10
CA TYR A 69 10.46 -18.78 33.94
C TYR A 69 10.93 -19.23 35.34
N GLU A 70 12.09 -19.89 35.43
CA GLU A 70 12.65 -20.35 36.70
C GLU A 70 13.28 -19.21 37.51
N ASP A 71 13.94 -18.24 36.86
CA ASP A 71 14.47 -17.05 37.55
C ASP A 71 13.33 -16.19 38.12
N PHE A 72 12.26 -16.01 37.35
CA PHE A 72 11.05 -15.35 37.81
C PHE A 72 10.47 -16.03 39.06
N LYS A 73 10.32 -17.36 39.05
CA LYS A 73 9.81 -18.11 40.21
C LYS A 73 10.73 -17.98 41.42
N ALA A 74 12.04 -18.04 41.22
CA ALA A 74 13.02 -17.89 42.27
C ALA A 74 12.94 -16.50 42.92
N GLU A 75 12.94 -15.43 42.12
CA GLU A 75 12.80 -14.06 42.60
C GLU A 75 11.45 -13.81 43.26
N PHE A 76 10.36 -14.31 42.67
CA PHE A 76 9.01 -14.20 43.23
C PHE A 76 8.93 -14.84 44.62
N ARG A 77 9.44 -16.07 44.79
CA ARG A 77 9.42 -16.79 46.07
C ARG A 77 10.33 -16.12 47.09
N GLN A 78 11.46 -15.57 46.68
CA GLN A 78 12.35 -14.80 47.54
C GLN A 78 11.65 -13.54 48.07
N ALA A 79 11.02 -12.76 47.19
CA ALA A 79 10.27 -11.57 47.57
C ALA A 79 9.07 -11.90 48.49
N SER A 80 8.36 -12.98 48.16
CA SER A 80 7.25 -13.52 48.96
C SER A 80 7.68 -13.95 50.36
N LYS A 81 8.87 -14.55 50.51
CA LYS A 81 9.39 -15.00 51.79
C LYS A 81 9.71 -13.85 52.76
N ILE A 82 10.13 -12.70 52.24
CA ILE A 82 10.42 -11.50 53.03
C ILE A 82 9.20 -10.59 53.23
N GLY A 83 8.05 -10.94 52.64
CA GLY A 83 6.81 -10.18 52.80
C GLY A 83 6.72 -8.91 51.95
N ASP A 84 7.52 -8.77 50.89
CA ASP A 84 7.58 -7.56 50.07
C ASP A 84 6.53 -7.58 48.94
N THR A 85 5.28 -7.28 49.30
CA THR A 85 4.15 -7.24 48.34
C THR A 85 4.40 -6.27 47.18
N ARG A 86 5.13 -5.17 47.42
CA ARG A 86 5.42 -4.16 46.39
C ARG A 86 6.38 -4.71 45.35
N ASN A 87 7.46 -5.36 45.76
CA ASN A 87 8.40 -5.98 44.83
C ASN A 87 7.74 -7.15 44.08
N VAL A 88 6.90 -7.94 44.76
CA VAL A 88 6.09 -8.97 44.08
C VAL A 88 5.20 -8.36 42.97
N GLY A 89 4.50 -7.25 43.25
CA GLY A 89 3.71 -6.55 42.25
C GLY A 89 4.54 -6.00 41.07
N GLN A 90 5.74 -5.48 41.35
CA GLN A 90 6.67 -5.03 40.29
C GLN A 90 7.18 -6.18 39.42
N LEU A 91 7.55 -7.30 40.04
CA LEU A 91 7.97 -8.51 39.33
C LEU A 91 6.87 -9.04 38.43
N ILE A 92 5.63 -9.06 38.91
CA ILE A 92 4.46 -9.47 38.12
C ILE A 92 4.27 -8.56 36.92
N ARG A 93 4.27 -7.23 37.12
CA ARG A 93 4.08 -6.26 36.04
C ARG A 93 5.16 -6.35 34.96
N ARG A 94 6.40 -6.63 35.34
CA ARG A 94 7.54 -6.76 34.40
C ARG A 94 7.56 -8.11 33.68
N ASN A 95 6.99 -9.17 34.28
CA ASN A 95 7.04 -10.54 33.77
C ASN A 95 5.63 -11.13 33.64
N GLU A 96 4.74 -10.43 32.94
CA GLU A 96 3.33 -10.76 32.89
C GLU A 96 3.10 -12.17 32.29
N MET A 97 3.85 -12.56 31.26
CA MET A 97 3.69 -13.87 30.62
C MET A 97 4.08 -15.01 31.57
N ASN A 98 5.25 -14.91 32.21
CA ASN A 98 5.68 -15.88 33.21
C ASN A 98 4.74 -15.94 34.41
N THR A 99 4.20 -14.80 34.82
CA THR A 99 3.21 -14.73 35.91
C THR A 99 1.94 -15.49 35.55
N ARG A 100 1.38 -15.28 34.35
CA ARG A 100 0.17 -16.00 33.89
C ARG A 100 0.39 -17.51 33.89
N ASN A 101 1.52 -17.98 33.33
CA ASN A 101 1.88 -19.40 33.36
C ASN A 101 1.99 -19.94 34.79
N PHE A 102 2.61 -19.16 35.70
CA PHE A 102 2.74 -19.58 37.09
C PHE A 102 1.39 -19.64 37.82
N VAL A 103 0.48 -18.71 37.55
CA VAL A 103 -0.90 -18.75 38.08
C VAL A 103 -1.61 -20.02 37.63
N ILE A 104 -1.60 -20.32 36.33
CA ILE A 104 -2.30 -21.48 35.78
C ILE A 104 -1.74 -22.79 36.34
N PHE A 105 -0.42 -22.99 36.27
CA PHE A 105 0.19 -24.23 36.79
C PHE A 105 -0.01 -24.41 38.29
N THR A 106 0.03 -23.31 39.07
CA THR A 106 -0.17 -23.40 40.53
C THR A 106 -1.63 -23.66 40.88
N ALA A 107 -2.58 -23.02 40.18
CA ALA A 107 -4.01 -23.23 40.39
C ALA A 107 -4.45 -24.65 39.99
N GLU A 108 -3.97 -25.15 38.85
CA GLU A 108 -4.22 -26.51 38.40
C GLU A 108 -3.64 -27.53 39.39
N ALA A 109 -2.36 -27.41 39.74
CA ALA A 109 -1.71 -28.29 40.72
C ALA A 109 -2.41 -28.27 42.08
N MET A 110 -2.88 -27.11 42.55
CA MET A 110 -3.67 -26.99 43.78
C MET A 110 -4.99 -27.77 43.69
N GLY A 111 -5.65 -27.75 42.53
CA GLY A 111 -6.86 -28.54 42.29
C GLY A 111 -6.61 -30.05 42.20
N GLU A 112 -5.39 -30.50 41.91
CA GLU A 112 -5.03 -31.92 41.80
C GLU A 112 -4.50 -32.49 43.12
N THR A 113 -3.48 -31.83 43.68
CA THR A 113 -2.74 -32.26 44.87
C THR A 113 -2.50 -31.05 45.76
N PRO A 114 -3.47 -30.66 46.60
CA PRO A 114 -3.34 -29.52 47.48
C PRO A 114 -2.09 -29.62 48.37
N GLY A 115 -1.32 -28.54 48.46
CA GLY A 115 -0.10 -28.48 49.25
C GLY A 115 0.13 -27.11 49.89
N PRO A 116 0.82 -27.03 51.03
CA PRO A 116 1.04 -25.77 51.74
C PRO A 116 1.85 -24.77 50.90
N ASP A 117 2.84 -25.24 50.15
CA ASP A 117 3.68 -24.39 49.28
C ASP A 117 2.86 -23.77 48.14
N LEU A 118 2.01 -24.56 47.48
CA LEU A 118 1.10 -24.07 46.44
C LEU A 118 0.11 -23.05 47.00
N GLY A 119 -0.39 -23.26 48.22
CA GLY A 119 -1.30 -22.33 48.88
C GLY A 119 -0.63 -21.01 49.23
N GLN A 120 0.63 -21.07 49.63
CA GLN A 120 1.45 -19.90 49.89
C GLN A 120 1.77 -19.13 48.60
N ASP A 121 2.10 -19.84 47.50
CA ASP A 121 2.32 -19.26 46.18
C ASP A 121 1.05 -18.56 45.67
N LEU A 122 -0.12 -19.21 45.71
CA LEU A 122 -1.41 -18.61 45.29
C LEU A 122 -1.79 -17.39 46.13
N LYS A 123 -1.56 -17.43 47.45
CA LYS A 123 -1.79 -16.28 48.33
C LYS A 123 -1.00 -15.05 47.86
N TRP A 124 0.28 -15.24 47.55
CA TRP A 124 1.15 -14.16 47.07
C TRP A 124 0.83 -13.74 45.64
N LEU A 125 0.49 -14.68 44.76
CA LEU A 125 0.07 -14.37 43.39
C LEU A 125 -1.20 -13.50 43.40
N LYS A 126 -2.19 -13.80 44.25
CA LYS A 126 -3.38 -12.96 44.40
C LYS A 126 -3.05 -11.55 44.88
N ALA A 127 -2.26 -11.43 45.94
CA ALA A 127 -1.89 -10.13 46.50
C ALA A 127 -1.08 -9.29 45.50
N GLY A 128 -0.08 -9.91 44.89
CA GLY A 128 0.78 -9.27 43.89
C GLY A 128 0.03 -8.90 42.61
N TRP A 129 -0.85 -9.76 42.11
CA TRP A 129 -1.66 -9.45 40.93
C TRP A 129 -2.64 -8.32 41.20
N LYS A 130 -3.30 -8.32 42.37
CA LYS A 130 -4.20 -7.23 42.76
C LYS A 130 -3.45 -5.89 42.88
N GLU A 131 -2.22 -5.90 43.40
CA GLU A 131 -1.35 -4.71 43.43
C GLU A 131 -0.90 -4.27 42.03
N ALA A 132 -0.58 -5.22 41.15
CA ALA A 132 -0.03 -4.93 39.83
C ALA A 132 -1.09 -4.44 38.83
N HIS A 133 -2.25 -5.09 38.81
CA HIS A 133 -3.29 -4.96 37.78
C HIS A 133 -4.68 -4.62 38.33
N GLY A 134 -4.93 -4.76 39.64
CA GLY A 134 -6.21 -4.38 40.22
C GLY A 134 -7.37 -5.37 39.97
N THR A 135 -7.16 -6.50 39.30
CA THR A 135 -8.22 -7.46 38.94
C THR A 135 -8.26 -8.71 39.83
N SER A 136 -9.28 -9.56 39.65
CA SER A 136 -9.47 -10.81 40.40
C SER A 136 -9.03 -12.08 39.67
N PHE A 137 -8.33 -11.97 38.54
CA PHE A 137 -7.89 -13.09 37.68
C PHE A 137 -7.37 -14.31 38.45
N VAL A 138 -6.38 -14.13 39.33
CA VAL A 138 -5.78 -15.25 40.10
C VAL A 138 -6.80 -15.96 40.99
N SER A 139 -7.73 -15.21 41.58
CA SER A 139 -8.79 -15.80 42.42
C SER A 139 -9.80 -16.58 41.60
N LYS A 140 -10.13 -16.10 40.39
CA LYS A 140 -11.01 -16.81 39.46
C LYS A 140 -10.37 -18.13 38.99
N MET A 141 -9.09 -18.12 38.63
CA MET A 141 -8.37 -19.33 38.21
C MET A 141 -8.30 -20.38 39.33
N GLU A 142 -7.91 -19.98 40.54
CA GLU A 142 -7.92 -20.91 41.67
C GLU A 142 -9.31 -21.51 41.91
N THR A 143 -10.35 -20.68 41.92
CA THR A 143 -11.73 -21.13 42.14
C THR A 143 -12.16 -22.13 41.07
N TYR A 144 -11.86 -21.85 39.80
CA TYR A 144 -12.18 -22.74 38.68
C TYR A 144 -11.53 -24.13 38.86
N TYR A 145 -10.21 -24.18 39.07
CA TYR A 145 -9.50 -25.46 39.19
C TYR A 145 -9.83 -26.21 40.49
N GLN A 146 -10.11 -25.52 41.59
CA GLN A 146 -10.53 -26.17 42.85
C GLN A 146 -11.94 -26.77 42.77
N LEU A 147 -12.85 -26.15 42.02
CA LEU A 147 -14.23 -26.61 41.88
C LEU A 147 -14.46 -27.51 40.65
N MET A 148 -13.39 -27.84 39.91
CA MET A 148 -13.45 -28.64 38.70
C MET A 148 -13.88 -30.08 38.99
N ARG A 149 -15.04 -30.48 38.45
CA ARG A 149 -15.58 -31.84 38.59
C ARG A 149 -14.74 -32.86 37.80
N PRO A 150 -14.73 -34.16 38.17
CA PRO A 150 -13.96 -35.18 37.45
C PRO A 150 -14.30 -35.31 35.96
N GLU A 151 -15.55 -35.08 35.56
CA GLU A 151 -15.97 -35.08 34.15
C GLU A 151 -15.36 -33.89 33.39
N VAL A 152 -15.45 -32.71 33.99
CA VAL A 152 -14.87 -31.46 33.47
C VAL A 152 -13.35 -31.59 33.34
N ARG A 153 -12.69 -32.21 34.32
CA ARG A 153 -11.24 -32.45 34.27
C ARG A 153 -10.82 -33.37 33.13
N ARG A 154 -11.57 -34.43 32.86
CA ARG A 154 -11.32 -35.32 31.71
C ARG A 154 -11.50 -34.58 30.39
N ALA A 155 -12.54 -33.75 30.28
CA ALA A 155 -12.77 -32.90 29.13
C ALA A 155 -11.65 -31.86 28.96
N HIS A 156 -11.20 -31.22 30.04
CA HIS A 156 -10.07 -30.29 30.06
C HIS A 156 -8.79 -30.95 29.52
N VAL A 157 -8.40 -32.12 30.03
CA VAL A 157 -7.21 -32.84 29.54
C VAL A 157 -7.33 -33.16 28.04
N SER A 158 -8.51 -33.59 27.59
CA SER A 158 -8.74 -33.89 26.17
C SER A 158 -8.70 -32.64 25.28
N ALA A 159 -9.27 -31.52 25.74
CA ALA A 159 -9.22 -30.24 25.04
C ALA A 159 -7.79 -29.70 24.99
N LYS A 160 -7.06 -29.77 26.10
CA LYS A 160 -5.66 -29.35 26.20
C LYS A 160 -4.74 -30.13 25.27
N ALA A 161 -4.92 -31.45 25.14
CA ALA A 161 -4.14 -32.25 24.19
C ALA A 161 -4.37 -31.81 22.72
N ARG A 162 -5.61 -31.43 22.36
CA ARG A 162 -5.92 -30.87 21.04
C ARG A 162 -5.32 -29.47 20.85
N TYR A 163 -5.43 -28.63 21.87
CA TYR A 163 -4.81 -27.31 21.92
C TYR A 163 -3.30 -27.37 21.67
N ASP A 164 -2.58 -28.20 22.44
CA ASP A 164 -1.12 -28.33 22.33
C ASP A 164 -0.72 -28.78 20.91
N LYS A 165 -1.45 -29.74 20.34
CA LYS A 165 -1.23 -30.23 18.97
C LYS A 165 -1.45 -29.13 17.91
N VAL A 166 -2.59 -28.45 17.93
CA VAL A 166 -2.89 -27.38 16.95
C VAL A 166 -1.91 -26.22 17.10
N ARG A 167 -1.55 -25.86 18.34
CA ARG A 167 -0.56 -24.83 18.62
C ARG A 167 0.79 -25.15 18.01
N GLU A 168 1.30 -26.36 18.21
CA GLU A 168 2.56 -26.80 17.60
C GLU A 168 2.49 -26.77 16.07
N GLN A 169 1.36 -27.18 15.48
CA GLN A 169 1.16 -27.16 14.04
C GLN A 169 1.13 -25.73 13.47
N ILE A 170 0.48 -24.78 14.15
CA ILE A 170 0.49 -23.36 13.76
C ILE A 170 1.90 -22.78 13.86
N ILE A 171 2.63 -23.04 14.94
CA ILE A 171 4.01 -22.57 15.11
C ILE A 171 4.90 -23.13 13.99
N ALA A 172 4.80 -24.43 13.70
CA ALA A 172 5.56 -25.08 12.65
C ALA A 172 5.22 -24.51 11.26
N ALA A 173 3.93 -24.26 10.97
CA ALA A 173 3.51 -23.65 9.71
C ALA A 173 3.97 -22.18 9.59
N LYS A 174 3.93 -21.41 10.67
CA LYS A 174 4.42 -20.02 10.69
C LYS A 174 5.92 -19.92 10.35
N ALA A 175 6.71 -20.93 10.73
CA ALA A 175 8.14 -21.02 10.44
C ALA A 175 8.49 -21.46 9.00
N GLN A 176 7.51 -21.93 8.22
CA GLN A 176 7.71 -22.26 6.80
C GLN A 176 7.76 -20.99 5.94
N GLU A 177 8.44 -21.06 4.78
CA GLU A 177 8.41 -20.01 3.78
C GLU A 177 6.97 -19.73 3.31
N ARG A 178 6.70 -18.47 2.94
CA ARG A 178 5.37 -18.04 2.49
C ARG A 178 5.00 -18.72 1.17
N SER A 179 3.82 -19.33 1.12
CA SER A 179 3.25 -19.99 -0.05
C SER A 179 1.74 -20.19 0.13
N ASP A 180 0.98 -20.32 -0.96
CA ASP A 180 -0.46 -20.58 -0.91
C ASP A 180 -0.82 -21.85 -0.12
N GLU A 181 0.04 -22.87 -0.16
CA GLU A 181 -0.14 -24.11 0.60
C GLU A 181 -0.02 -23.85 2.10
N ARG A 182 0.98 -23.05 2.51
CA ARG A 182 1.13 -22.61 3.90
C ARG A 182 -0.08 -21.78 4.34
N SER A 183 -0.57 -20.88 3.50
CA SER A 183 -1.72 -20.01 3.80
C SER A 183 -2.99 -20.81 4.01
N ARG A 184 -3.33 -21.73 3.08
CA ARG A 184 -4.46 -22.66 3.23
C ARG A 184 -4.35 -23.55 4.47
N LYS A 185 -3.13 -24.01 4.79
CA LYS A 185 -2.89 -24.81 6.00
C LYS A 185 -3.12 -24.01 7.27
N LEU A 186 -2.66 -22.75 7.32
CA LEU A 186 -2.88 -21.86 8.46
C LEU A 186 -4.36 -21.54 8.64
N GLU A 187 -5.09 -21.32 7.55
CA GLU A 187 -6.54 -21.11 7.59
C GLU A 187 -7.29 -22.32 8.17
N GLY A 188 -7.02 -23.53 7.68
CA GLY A 188 -7.64 -24.74 8.23
C GLY A 188 -7.28 -24.99 9.72
N LEU A 189 -6.06 -24.65 10.13
CA LEU A 189 -5.66 -24.74 11.54
C LEU A 189 -6.33 -23.66 12.41
N ALA A 190 -6.59 -22.47 11.86
CA ALA A 190 -7.32 -21.40 12.55
C ALA A 190 -8.79 -21.80 12.78
N GLU A 191 -9.44 -22.43 11.80
CA GLU A 191 -10.78 -22.99 11.96
C GLU A 191 -10.80 -24.11 13.02
N GLU A 192 -9.81 -25.00 13.03
CA GLU A 192 -9.70 -26.04 14.06
C GLU A 192 -9.50 -25.42 15.45
N ALA A 193 -8.67 -24.39 15.56
CA ALA A 193 -8.49 -23.60 16.79
C ALA A 193 -9.81 -22.96 17.24
N MET A 194 -10.62 -22.45 16.32
CA MET A 194 -11.96 -21.93 16.60
C MET A 194 -12.94 -23.02 17.03
N ALA A 195 -12.81 -24.26 16.56
CA ALA A 195 -13.60 -25.36 17.08
C ALA A 195 -13.16 -25.77 18.51
N ILE A 196 -11.85 -25.72 18.79
CA ILE A 196 -11.29 -26.08 20.10
C ILE A 196 -11.71 -25.08 21.19
N HIS A 197 -11.77 -23.77 20.90
CA HIS A 197 -12.16 -22.79 21.92
C HIS A 197 -13.56 -23.08 22.49
N LYS A 198 -14.50 -23.52 21.64
CA LYS A 198 -15.85 -23.88 22.08
C LYS A 198 -15.85 -25.01 23.09
N SER A 199 -14.95 -25.98 22.94
CA SER A 199 -14.77 -27.05 23.93
C SER A 199 -14.25 -26.54 25.28
N PHE A 200 -13.41 -25.50 25.29
CA PHE A 200 -12.95 -24.87 26.53
C PHE A 200 -14.04 -24.00 27.16
N ASP A 201 -14.80 -23.27 26.34
CA ASP A 201 -15.91 -22.43 26.80
C ASP A 201 -17.03 -23.27 27.45
N GLU A 202 -17.39 -24.41 26.85
CA GLU A 202 -18.37 -25.37 27.40
C GLU A 202 -18.00 -25.87 28.81
N ILE A 203 -16.70 -25.96 29.12
CA ILE A 203 -16.21 -26.40 30.42
C ILE A 203 -15.85 -25.25 31.36
N GLY A 204 -15.99 -23.99 30.91
CA GLY A 204 -15.70 -22.78 31.67
C GLY A 204 -14.21 -22.40 31.73
N ASP A 205 -13.36 -22.96 30.87
CA ASP A 205 -11.94 -22.62 30.80
C ASP A 205 -11.67 -21.42 29.89
N HIS A 206 -12.06 -20.24 30.35
CA HIS A 206 -11.89 -19.03 29.57
C HIS A 206 -10.41 -18.63 29.38
N TYR A 207 -9.46 -19.17 30.17
CA TYR A 207 -8.04 -18.91 29.94
C TYR A 207 -7.58 -19.57 28.65
N TYR A 208 -7.70 -20.89 28.54
CA TYR A 208 -7.29 -21.61 27.32
C TYR A 208 -8.17 -21.29 26.13
N ALA A 209 -9.47 -21.01 26.34
CA ALA A 209 -10.35 -20.51 25.28
C ALA A 209 -9.80 -19.20 24.69
N SER A 210 -9.37 -18.25 25.53
CA SER A 210 -8.77 -17.00 25.04
C SER A 210 -7.42 -17.21 24.32
N GLU A 211 -6.55 -18.08 24.83
CA GLU A 211 -5.22 -18.30 24.21
C GLU A 211 -5.36 -18.91 22.81
N ILE A 212 -6.28 -19.86 22.61
CA ILE A 212 -6.43 -20.54 21.31
C ILE A 212 -7.09 -19.64 20.25
N VAL A 213 -8.05 -18.78 20.62
CA VAL A 213 -8.64 -17.82 19.65
C VAL A 213 -7.67 -16.70 19.31
N LEU A 214 -6.83 -16.24 20.26
CA LEU A 214 -5.74 -15.32 19.92
C LEU A 214 -4.78 -15.96 18.90
N LEU A 215 -4.46 -17.24 19.09
CA LEU A 215 -3.62 -17.98 18.15
C LEU A 215 -4.28 -18.13 16.78
N ALA A 216 -5.60 -18.42 16.73
CA ALA A 216 -6.38 -18.47 15.51
C ALA A 216 -6.32 -17.13 14.75
N GLY A 217 -6.71 -16.03 15.39
CA GLY A 217 -6.72 -14.71 14.74
C GLY A 217 -5.34 -14.27 14.26
N THR A 218 -4.28 -14.47 15.07
CA THR A 218 -2.91 -14.14 14.64
C THR A 218 -2.36 -15.07 13.57
N SER A 219 -2.99 -16.21 13.27
CA SER A 219 -2.51 -17.16 12.25
C SER A 219 -2.99 -16.84 10.84
N VAL A 220 -4.10 -16.12 10.72
CA VAL A 220 -4.73 -15.71 9.45
C VAL A 220 -4.79 -14.20 9.26
N ASN A 221 -4.03 -13.44 10.05
CA ASN A 221 -3.92 -11.99 9.89
C ASN A 221 -2.95 -11.60 8.77
N ALA A 222 -3.03 -10.35 8.33
CA ALA A 222 -2.16 -9.75 7.30
C ALA A 222 -0.66 -9.63 7.70
N GLU A 223 -0.30 -9.95 8.94
CA GLU A 223 1.10 -10.04 9.36
C GLU A 223 1.68 -11.42 9.04
N THR A 224 0.87 -12.46 9.18
CA THR A 224 1.26 -13.86 8.96
C THR A 224 1.08 -14.28 7.49
N LEU A 225 0.00 -13.82 6.86
CA LEU A 225 -0.37 -14.08 5.48
C LEU A 225 -0.15 -12.83 4.61
N THR A 226 -0.28 -12.95 3.28
CA THR A 226 -0.51 -11.75 2.46
C THR A 226 -1.89 -11.17 2.77
N GLU A 227 -2.17 -9.94 2.35
CA GLU A 227 -3.48 -9.33 2.61
C GLU A 227 -4.60 -9.96 1.80
N GLU A 228 -4.30 -10.37 0.58
CA GLU A 228 -5.23 -11.10 -0.28
C GLU A 228 -5.61 -12.46 0.35
N GLU A 229 -4.68 -13.06 1.08
CA GLU A 229 -4.87 -14.33 1.79
C GLU A 229 -5.42 -14.16 3.23
N ALA A 230 -5.42 -12.95 3.78
CA ALA A 230 -5.82 -12.72 5.16
C ALA A 230 -7.35 -12.89 5.34
N ASN A 231 -7.76 -13.76 6.25
CA ASN A 231 -9.16 -13.99 6.55
C ASN A 231 -9.63 -13.01 7.65
N LEU A 232 -9.80 -11.73 7.28
CA LEU A 232 -10.17 -10.67 8.23
C LEU A 232 -11.47 -10.95 9.02
N PRO A 233 -12.53 -11.55 8.44
CA PRO A 233 -13.71 -11.95 9.21
C PRO A 233 -13.38 -12.93 10.34
N LEU A 234 -12.59 -13.97 10.06
CA LEU A 234 -12.15 -14.92 11.08
C LEU A 234 -11.25 -14.27 12.13
N VAL A 235 -10.36 -13.36 11.73
CA VAL A 235 -9.54 -12.57 12.67
C VAL A 235 -10.43 -11.77 13.62
N LEU A 236 -11.44 -11.06 13.09
CA LEU A 236 -12.35 -10.25 13.88
C LEU A 236 -13.18 -11.10 14.85
N GLU A 237 -13.73 -12.23 14.37
CA GLU A 237 -14.47 -13.18 15.21
C GLU A 237 -13.60 -13.69 16.36
N ALA A 238 -12.39 -14.17 16.04
CA ALA A 238 -11.45 -14.71 17.02
C ALA A 238 -11.01 -13.65 18.06
N TYR A 239 -10.80 -12.40 17.63
CA TYR A 239 -10.44 -11.31 18.53
C TYR A 239 -11.60 -10.85 19.41
N LYS A 240 -12.85 -10.85 18.92
CA LYS A 240 -14.02 -10.61 19.76
C LYS A 240 -14.17 -11.69 20.83
N ALA A 241 -14.04 -12.96 20.45
CA ALA A 241 -14.05 -14.08 21.40
C ALA A 241 -12.90 -13.98 22.42
N PHE A 242 -11.72 -13.53 22.00
CA PHE A 242 -10.59 -13.28 22.90
C PHE A 242 -10.94 -12.27 24.00
N ILE A 243 -11.53 -11.12 23.64
CA ILE A 243 -11.91 -10.08 24.60
C ILE A 243 -13.00 -10.59 25.55
N GLU A 244 -14.02 -11.26 25.03
CA GLU A 244 -15.10 -11.83 25.84
C GLU A 244 -14.57 -12.80 26.90
N HIS A 245 -13.69 -13.73 26.52
CA HIS A 245 -13.09 -14.67 27.45
C HIS A 245 -12.17 -13.98 28.47
N ARG A 246 -11.37 -12.98 28.05
CA ARG A 246 -10.51 -12.22 28.97
C ARG A 246 -11.33 -11.41 29.98
N ASP A 247 -12.43 -10.80 29.56
CA ASP A 247 -13.34 -10.07 30.44
C ASP A 247 -13.96 -10.99 31.49
N SER A 248 -14.37 -12.21 31.07
CA SER A 248 -14.94 -13.22 31.96
C SER A 248 -14.01 -13.59 33.13
N ILE A 249 -12.70 -13.57 32.89
CA ILE A 249 -11.66 -13.85 33.91
C ILE A 249 -10.92 -12.62 34.43
N GLU A 250 -11.33 -11.41 34.02
CA GLU A 250 -10.66 -10.13 34.33
C GLU A 250 -9.14 -10.15 34.08
N LEU A 251 -8.74 -10.71 32.94
CA LEU A 251 -7.34 -10.77 32.53
C LEU A 251 -7.02 -9.67 31.52
N GLU A 252 -6.79 -8.48 32.05
CA GLU A 252 -6.33 -7.32 31.29
C GLU A 252 -4.79 -7.32 31.22
N GLY A 253 -4.24 -7.02 30.06
CA GLY A 253 -2.79 -7.04 29.80
C GLY A 253 -2.46 -6.46 28.43
N ALA A 254 -1.18 -6.49 28.03
CA ALA A 254 -0.74 -5.87 26.77
C ALA A 254 -1.49 -6.42 25.53
N ASN A 255 -1.69 -7.75 25.46
CA ASN A 255 -2.45 -8.37 24.37
C ASN A 255 -3.92 -7.94 24.37
N TYR A 256 -4.53 -7.72 25.54
CA TYR A 256 -5.92 -7.28 25.65
C TYR A 256 -6.13 -5.89 25.04
N THR A 257 -5.26 -4.94 25.39
CA THR A 257 -5.30 -3.58 24.83
C THR A 257 -5.04 -3.60 23.33
N ALA A 258 -4.00 -4.31 22.88
CA ALA A 258 -3.65 -4.41 21.46
C ALA A 258 -4.80 -5.03 20.62
N VAL A 259 -5.43 -6.10 21.12
CA VAL A 259 -6.54 -6.74 20.42
C VAL A 259 -7.78 -5.83 20.38
N LYS A 260 -8.09 -5.06 21.43
CA LYS A 260 -9.19 -4.09 21.39
C LYS A 260 -8.99 -3.02 20.32
N GLU A 261 -7.78 -2.48 20.22
CA GLU A 261 -7.41 -1.51 19.17
C GLU A 261 -7.56 -2.16 17.79
N GLN A 262 -7.12 -3.42 17.66
CA GLN A 262 -7.21 -4.15 16.40
C GLN A 262 -8.65 -4.51 16.01
N ILE A 263 -9.55 -4.79 16.96
CA ILE A 263 -10.98 -4.98 16.69
C ILE A 263 -11.56 -3.69 16.10
N ALA A 264 -11.30 -2.54 16.73
CA ALA A 264 -11.79 -1.26 16.24
C ALA A 264 -11.28 -1.00 14.81
N TYR A 265 -10.00 -1.26 14.55
CA TYR A 265 -9.43 -1.16 13.21
C TYR A 265 -10.08 -2.12 12.20
N LEU A 266 -10.24 -3.40 12.55
CA LEU A 266 -10.87 -4.39 11.67
C LEU A 266 -12.35 -4.06 11.39
N GLU A 267 -13.06 -3.46 12.35
CA GLU A 267 -14.42 -2.98 12.15
C GLU A 267 -14.46 -1.77 11.19
N THR A 268 -13.48 -0.86 11.26
CA THR A 268 -13.34 0.21 10.24
C THR A 268 -13.00 -0.34 8.87
N LEU A 269 -12.25 -1.45 8.83
CA LEU A 269 -11.99 -2.21 7.61
C LEU A 269 -13.16 -3.13 7.25
N GLY A 270 -14.36 -2.98 7.81
CA GLY A 270 -15.53 -3.78 7.45
C GLY A 270 -15.36 -5.30 7.53
N ALA A 271 -14.40 -5.81 8.30
CA ALA A 271 -14.10 -7.25 8.38
C ALA A 271 -15.29 -8.11 8.82
N ALA A 272 -16.31 -7.52 9.43
CA ALA A 272 -17.55 -8.21 9.79
C ALA A 272 -18.47 -8.51 8.59
N LEU A 273 -18.12 -8.07 7.38
CA LEU A 273 -18.97 -8.20 6.21
C LEU A 273 -18.70 -9.48 5.46
N ASP A 274 -19.79 -10.15 5.09
CA ASP A 274 -19.72 -11.23 4.11
C ASP A 274 -19.27 -10.59 2.77
N PRO A 275 -18.13 -11.01 2.19
CA PRO A 275 -17.70 -10.53 0.88
C PRO A 275 -18.76 -10.80 -0.21
N ASN A 276 -19.69 -11.73 0.03
CA ASN A 276 -20.82 -12.02 -0.85
C ASN A 276 -22.06 -11.17 -0.58
N THR A 277 -21.97 -10.10 0.23
CA THR A 277 -23.04 -9.09 0.30
C THR A 277 -23.04 -8.30 -1.01
N ALA A 278 -23.47 -8.96 -2.09
CA ALA A 278 -23.55 -8.37 -3.42
C ALA A 278 -24.42 -7.12 -3.34
N ALA A 279 -24.07 -6.09 -4.13
CA ALA A 279 -24.74 -4.79 -4.21
C ALA A 279 -26.25 -4.85 -4.54
N GLY A 280 -26.87 -6.03 -4.58
CA GLY A 280 -28.23 -6.22 -5.06
C GLY A 280 -28.36 -5.90 -6.55
N LEU A 281 -27.24 -5.95 -7.30
CA LEU A 281 -27.19 -5.50 -8.69
C LEU A 281 -28.12 -6.35 -9.57
N SER A 282 -29.13 -5.69 -10.13
CA SER A 282 -30.04 -6.23 -11.13
C SER A 282 -30.02 -5.32 -12.35
N LEU A 283 -29.87 -5.91 -13.54
CA LEU A 283 -29.75 -5.16 -14.79
C LEU A 283 -31.02 -5.29 -15.63
N GLY A 284 -31.48 -4.16 -16.16
CA GLY A 284 -32.51 -4.08 -17.17
C GLY A 284 -32.01 -4.48 -18.56
N SER A 285 -32.84 -4.23 -19.57
CA SER A 285 -32.45 -4.49 -20.97
C SER A 285 -31.41 -3.46 -21.45
N GLY A 286 -30.40 -3.94 -22.17
CA GLY A 286 -29.36 -3.10 -22.74
C GLY A 286 -29.88 -2.19 -23.85
N MET A 287 -29.47 -0.93 -23.82
CA MET A 287 -29.82 0.10 -24.77
C MET A 287 -28.55 0.55 -25.52
N PRO A 288 -28.49 0.40 -26.85
CA PRO A 288 -27.33 0.79 -27.63
C PRO A 288 -27.33 2.28 -27.96
N PHE A 289 -26.18 2.92 -27.80
CA PHE A 289 -25.93 4.32 -28.15
C PHE A 289 -24.72 4.40 -29.08
N ALA A 290 -24.90 4.99 -30.26
CA ALA A 290 -23.76 5.35 -31.11
C ALA A 290 -23.09 6.61 -30.54
N SER A 291 -21.76 6.64 -30.51
CA SER A 291 -21.02 7.82 -30.07
C SER A 291 -20.56 8.66 -31.26
N THR A 292 -20.37 9.95 -31.01
CA THR A 292 -19.74 10.90 -31.92
C THR A 292 -18.40 11.34 -31.35
N PHE A 293 -17.38 11.41 -32.20
CA PHE A 293 -16.07 11.91 -31.79
C PHE A 293 -16.10 13.41 -31.51
N THR A 294 -15.46 13.82 -30.43
CA THR A 294 -15.25 15.22 -30.02
C THR A 294 -13.82 15.40 -29.52
N THR A 295 -13.36 16.65 -29.43
CA THR A 295 -12.02 16.98 -28.96
C THR A 295 -12.06 17.95 -27.79
N ILE A 296 -10.98 17.96 -27.01
CA ILE A 296 -10.77 18.91 -25.91
C ILE A 296 -9.62 19.83 -26.26
N GLU A 297 -9.94 21.09 -26.55
CA GLU A 297 -8.95 22.09 -27.00
C GLU A 297 -8.06 22.58 -25.86
N GLU A 298 -8.58 22.64 -24.63
CA GLU A 298 -7.88 23.15 -23.45
C GLU A 298 -8.02 22.17 -22.28
N LEU A 299 -6.90 21.64 -21.76
CA LEU A 299 -6.92 20.72 -20.61
C LEU A 299 -7.60 21.32 -19.38
N THR A 300 -7.41 22.61 -19.14
CA THR A 300 -7.95 23.31 -17.98
C THR A 300 -9.44 23.62 -18.08
N ALA A 301 -10.10 23.30 -19.19
CA ALA A 301 -11.54 23.50 -19.36
C ALA A 301 -12.36 22.53 -18.48
N ILE A 302 -11.79 21.37 -18.17
CA ILE A 302 -12.42 20.28 -17.43
C ILE A 302 -11.42 19.78 -16.40
N GLU A 303 -11.76 19.81 -15.12
CA GLU A 303 -10.96 19.17 -14.07
C GLU A 303 -11.11 17.66 -14.18
N ARG A 304 -9.99 16.92 -14.32
CA ARG A 304 -9.98 15.48 -14.52
C ARG A 304 -9.30 14.74 -13.37
N PRO A 305 -9.67 13.49 -13.08
CA PRO A 305 -9.19 12.76 -11.90
C PRO A 305 -7.74 12.22 -12.01
N ASN A 306 -6.94 12.72 -12.96
CA ASN A 306 -5.59 12.23 -13.27
C ASN A 306 -4.53 13.28 -12.94
N TYR A 307 -3.41 12.84 -12.33
CA TYR A 307 -2.33 13.72 -11.90
C TYR A 307 -1.75 14.60 -13.01
N TRP A 308 -1.73 14.12 -14.25
CA TRP A 308 -1.09 14.74 -15.41
C TRP A 308 -2.06 15.46 -16.35
N ALA A 309 -3.35 15.48 -16.03
CA ALA A 309 -4.38 16.14 -16.83
C ALA A 309 -4.53 17.64 -16.48
N ASP A 310 -3.41 18.36 -16.35
CA ASP A 310 -3.36 19.80 -16.08
C ASP A 310 -2.40 20.54 -17.02
N ASP A 311 -2.12 21.83 -16.77
CA ASP A 311 -1.28 22.67 -17.63
C ASP A 311 0.24 22.49 -17.39
N ALA A 312 0.65 21.65 -16.44
CA ALA A 312 2.06 21.37 -16.17
C ALA A 312 2.62 20.34 -17.18
N ALA A 313 2.98 20.80 -18.38
CA ALA A 313 3.41 19.94 -19.49
C ALA A 313 4.57 18.98 -19.17
N LEU A 314 5.46 19.32 -18.25
CA LEU A 314 6.54 18.42 -17.78
C LEU A 314 6.02 17.19 -17.02
N THR A 315 4.75 17.19 -16.61
CA THR A 315 4.09 16.06 -15.95
C THR A 315 3.32 15.15 -16.91
N TRP A 316 3.15 15.58 -18.17
CA TRP A 316 2.49 14.83 -19.23
C TRP A 316 3.32 13.63 -19.72
N GLN A 317 2.78 12.83 -20.64
CA GLN A 317 3.53 11.75 -21.26
C GLN A 317 4.65 12.30 -22.15
N ALA A 318 5.90 12.08 -21.74
CA ALA A 318 7.07 12.47 -22.51
C ALA A 318 7.40 11.43 -23.58
N VAL A 319 7.66 11.92 -24.79
CA VAL A 319 8.09 11.12 -25.93
C VAL A 319 9.45 11.64 -26.39
N GLY A 320 10.48 10.85 -26.09
CA GLY A 320 11.85 11.12 -26.51
C GLY A 320 12.09 10.64 -27.93
N MET A 321 12.70 11.49 -28.75
CA MET A 321 13.04 11.23 -30.14
C MET A 321 14.53 11.50 -30.36
N GLY A 322 15.14 10.73 -31.26
CA GLY A 322 16.55 10.91 -31.62
C GLY A 322 16.76 12.04 -32.63
N ARG A 323 17.80 11.86 -33.47
CA ARG A 323 18.11 12.76 -34.59
C ARG A 323 16.99 12.86 -35.63
N VAL A 324 17.08 13.87 -36.50
CA VAL A 324 16.20 14.01 -37.67
C VAL A 324 16.18 12.71 -38.48
N GLY A 325 14.98 12.29 -38.90
CA GLY A 325 14.70 11.00 -39.54
C GLY A 325 14.43 9.86 -38.57
N SER A 326 14.52 10.08 -37.25
CA SER A 326 14.01 9.12 -36.26
C SER A 326 12.49 9.19 -36.15
N ASP A 327 11.90 8.08 -35.76
CA ASP A 327 10.47 7.97 -35.50
C ASP A 327 10.20 7.17 -34.23
N VAL A 328 9.03 7.40 -33.66
CA VAL A 328 8.55 6.63 -32.51
C VAL A 328 7.05 6.45 -32.61
N LYS A 329 6.58 5.25 -32.26
CA LYS A 329 5.15 4.99 -32.16
C LYS A 329 4.64 5.55 -30.84
N VAL A 330 3.46 6.17 -30.86
CA VAL A 330 2.78 6.51 -29.61
C VAL A 330 2.48 5.21 -28.88
N GLY A 331 3.01 5.08 -27.66
CA GLY A 331 2.88 3.86 -26.85
C GLY A 331 1.44 3.58 -26.44
N ASN A 332 1.16 2.34 -26.03
CA ASN A 332 -0.11 1.87 -25.46
C ASN A 332 -1.35 1.92 -26.36
N ILE A 333 -1.20 2.25 -27.64
CA ILE A 333 -2.31 2.29 -28.60
C ILE A 333 -2.11 1.23 -29.66
N ASP A 334 -3.02 0.26 -29.74
CA ASP A 334 -3.00 -0.67 -30.87
C ASP A 334 -3.38 0.06 -32.16
N GLY A 335 -2.42 0.08 -33.08
CA GLY A 335 -2.52 0.87 -34.29
C GLY A 335 -2.49 2.38 -34.03
N GLY A 336 -1.68 2.83 -33.08
CA GLY A 336 -1.43 4.26 -32.87
C GLY A 336 -0.61 4.91 -34.00
N PRO A 337 -0.62 6.25 -34.09
CA PRO A 337 0.18 7.00 -35.05
C PRO A 337 1.69 6.88 -34.74
N THR A 338 2.50 7.12 -35.76
CA THR A 338 3.95 7.30 -35.62
C THR A 338 4.28 8.79 -35.63
N ILE A 339 5.11 9.24 -34.69
CA ILE A 339 5.68 10.59 -34.66
C ILE A 339 7.07 10.51 -35.30
N GLU A 340 7.29 11.17 -36.42
CA GLU A 340 8.58 11.25 -37.10
C GLU A 340 9.20 12.63 -36.91
N ARG A 341 10.50 12.68 -36.60
CA ARG A 341 11.27 13.93 -36.57
C ARG A 341 11.72 14.29 -37.98
N SER A 342 10.84 14.93 -38.75
CA SER A 342 11.09 15.24 -40.16
C SER A 342 12.12 16.35 -40.39
N ALA A 343 12.26 17.30 -39.45
CA ALA A 343 13.30 18.33 -39.48
C ALA A 343 13.73 18.74 -38.05
N PHE A 344 14.68 19.67 -37.95
CA PHE A 344 15.14 20.19 -36.65
C PHE A 344 13.99 20.84 -35.85
N GLU A 345 13.16 21.66 -36.52
CA GLU A 345 12.03 22.39 -35.94
C GLU A 345 10.66 21.85 -36.37
N THR A 346 10.60 20.62 -36.89
CA THR A 346 9.36 20.04 -37.43
C THR A 346 9.29 18.55 -37.15
N ILE A 347 8.10 18.11 -36.77
CA ILE A 347 7.75 16.69 -36.70
C ILE A 347 6.55 16.41 -37.60
N THR A 348 6.42 15.17 -38.01
CA THR A 348 5.32 14.68 -38.83
C THR A 348 4.58 13.59 -38.06
N ILE A 349 3.28 13.77 -37.85
CA ILE A 349 2.42 12.72 -37.29
C ILE A 349 1.91 11.90 -38.48
N ARG A 350 2.30 10.62 -38.53
CA ARG A 350 1.85 9.67 -39.55
C ARG A 350 0.71 8.84 -38.96
N PRO A 351 -0.55 9.10 -39.33
CA PRO A 351 -1.64 8.18 -39.01
C PRO A 351 -1.42 6.84 -39.73
N LEU A 352 -2.14 5.80 -39.30
CA LEU A 352 -2.16 4.54 -40.05
C LEU A 352 -2.85 4.67 -41.40
N GLU A 353 -3.91 5.47 -41.45
CA GLU A 353 -4.62 5.83 -42.67
C GLU A 353 -4.88 7.34 -42.70
N GLY A 354 -4.62 7.97 -43.84
CA GLY A 354 -4.77 9.42 -44.04
C GLY A 354 -3.46 10.11 -44.38
N ASP A 355 -3.54 11.41 -44.58
CA ASP A 355 -2.38 12.24 -44.92
C ASP A 355 -1.52 12.53 -43.67
N PRO A 356 -0.18 12.60 -43.80
CA PRO A 356 0.70 13.01 -42.72
C PRO A 356 0.41 14.45 -42.27
N ILE A 357 0.53 14.70 -40.96
CA ILE A 357 0.29 16.02 -40.35
C ILE A 357 1.63 16.62 -39.95
N GLU A 358 2.05 17.69 -40.62
CA GLU A 358 3.25 18.44 -40.24
C GLU A 358 2.98 19.38 -39.06
N VAL A 359 3.86 19.33 -38.06
CA VAL A 359 3.74 20.13 -36.84
C VAL A 359 5.05 20.85 -36.56
N ALA A 360 5.02 22.19 -36.66
CA ALA A 360 6.14 23.04 -36.26
C ALA A 360 6.37 23.03 -34.73
N LEU A 361 7.62 22.98 -34.30
CA LEU A 361 8.03 22.94 -32.90
C LEU A 361 8.16 24.36 -32.32
N SER A 362 7.03 24.96 -31.94
CA SER A 362 6.98 26.36 -31.49
C SER A 362 6.92 26.55 -29.96
N GLY A 363 6.95 25.46 -29.19
CA GLY A 363 6.75 25.48 -27.73
C GLY A 363 5.31 25.72 -27.28
N ARG A 364 4.38 25.94 -28.22
CA ARG A 364 2.95 26.12 -27.95
C ARG A 364 2.25 24.78 -28.01
N THR A 365 1.25 24.59 -27.15
CA THR A 365 0.35 23.43 -27.22
C THR A 365 -0.46 23.49 -28.51
N LYS A 366 -0.58 22.34 -29.18
CA LYS A 366 -1.35 22.16 -30.41
C LYS A 366 -2.24 20.95 -30.28
N LEU A 367 -3.50 21.07 -30.71
CA LEU A 367 -4.40 19.94 -30.88
C LEU A 367 -4.03 19.20 -32.16
N ILE A 368 -3.85 17.89 -32.04
CA ILE A 368 -3.58 16.98 -33.15
C ILE A 368 -4.75 16.01 -33.25
N GLU A 369 -5.44 16.02 -34.39
CA GLU A 369 -6.48 15.05 -34.73
C GLU A 369 -5.90 13.99 -35.67
N THR A 370 -6.20 12.72 -35.43
CA THR A 370 -5.62 11.59 -36.16
C THR A 370 -6.57 10.38 -36.10
N THR A 371 -6.10 9.23 -36.58
CA THR A 371 -6.84 7.95 -36.52
C THR A 371 -6.02 6.87 -35.83
N VAL A 372 -6.73 5.97 -35.13
CA VAL A 372 -6.15 4.81 -34.44
C VAL A 372 -6.92 3.53 -34.76
N GLY A 373 -6.28 2.38 -34.57
CA GLY A 373 -6.85 1.06 -34.87
C GLY A 373 -6.52 0.58 -36.29
N ARG A 374 -6.94 -0.64 -36.64
CA ARG A 374 -6.59 -1.26 -37.94
C ARG A 374 -7.83 -1.62 -38.74
N SER A 375 -7.81 -1.34 -40.04
CA SER A 375 -8.86 -1.75 -40.97
C SER A 375 -10.26 -1.33 -40.49
N SER A 376 -11.18 -2.27 -40.24
CA SER A 376 -12.54 -1.99 -39.77
C SER A 376 -12.63 -1.36 -38.37
N GLU A 377 -11.54 -1.40 -37.58
CA GLU A 377 -11.48 -0.81 -36.24
C GLU A 377 -10.99 0.63 -36.22
N LEU A 378 -10.69 1.22 -37.39
CA LEU A 378 -10.25 2.61 -37.48
C LEU A 378 -11.26 3.56 -36.87
N ARG A 379 -10.78 4.47 -36.02
CA ARG A 379 -11.58 5.48 -35.35
C ARG A 379 -10.81 6.79 -35.19
N PRO A 380 -11.51 7.94 -35.17
CA PRO A 380 -10.90 9.22 -34.85
C PRO A 380 -10.30 9.22 -33.44
N TRP A 381 -9.24 9.98 -33.28
CA TRP A 381 -8.52 10.17 -32.02
C TRP A 381 -7.82 11.52 -32.01
N ALA A 382 -7.49 12.03 -30.83
CA ALA A 382 -6.79 13.30 -30.69
C ALA A 382 -5.96 13.38 -29.41
N PHE A 383 -4.93 14.22 -29.46
CA PHE A 383 -4.12 14.56 -28.31
C PHE A 383 -3.61 16.00 -28.45
N LEU A 384 -3.31 16.61 -27.30
CA LEU A 384 -2.57 17.86 -27.23
C LEU A 384 -1.08 17.56 -27.24
N MET A 385 -0.32 18.32 -28.00
CA MET A 385 1.13 18.16 -28.13
C MET A 385 1.84 19.47 -27.88
N ARG A 386 2.93 19.42 -27.10
CA ARG A 386 3.84 20.55 -26.87
C ARG A 386 5.27 20.04 -26.88
N ASN A 387 6.17 20.71 -27.61
CA ASN A 387 7.61 20.48 -27.40
C ASN A 387 8.11 21.31 -26.23
N ALA A 388 9.10 20.76 -25.54
CA ALA A 388 9.81 21.47 -24.50
C ALA A 388 10.57 22.68 -25.08
N THR A 389 10.75 23.72 -24.27
CA THR A 389 11.44 24.96 -24.65
C THR A 389 12.68 25.22 -23.79
N ASN A 390 13.26 26.41 -23.91
CA ASN A 390 14.34 26.87 -23.04
C ASN A 390 14.07 28.33 -22.60
N PRO A 391 14.02 28.61 -21.29
CA PRO A 391 14.12 27.65 -20.18
C PRO A 391 12.79 26.94 -19.91
N GLU A 392 12.85 25.69 -19.47
CA GLU A 392 11.77 25.07 -18.68
C GLU A 392 12.24 24.99 -17.22
N TYR A 393 11.30 24.91 -16.28
CA TYR A 393 11.63 24.81 -14.86
C TYR A 393 11.15 23.48 -14.29
N LEU A 394 12.09 22.69 -13.78
CA LEU A 394 11.84 21.46 -13.04
C LEU A 394 12.23 21.69 -11.57
N PHE A 395 11.25 21.78 -10.66
CA PHE A 395 11.48 22.08 -9.24
C PHE A 395 12.21 23.41 -9.00
N GLY A 396 11.88 24.42 -9.79
CA GLY A 396 12.59 25.71 -9.82
C GLY A 396 13.99 25.69 -10.45
N ILE A 397 14.45 24.55 -10.97
CA ILE A 397 15.74 24.42 -11.65
C ILE A 397 15.54 24.67 -13.14
N SER A 398 16.27 25.64 -13.68
CA SER A 398 16.23 25.96 -15.11
C SER A 398 16.88 24.84 -15.92
N MET A 399 16.10 24.18 -16.76
CA MET A 399 16.52 23.11 -17.66
C MET A 399 16.43 23.59 -19.11
N ASN A 400 17.41 23.19 -19.93
CA ASN A 400 17.35 23.39 -21.38
C ASN A 400 16.82 22.12 -22.04
N TYR A 401 15.57 22.14 -22.47
CA TYR A 401 14.96 21.07 -23.25
C TYR A 401 14.70 21.49 -24.70
N SER A 402 15.36 22.54 -25.19
CA SER A 402 15.30 22.87 -26.62
C SER A 402 15.77 21.68 -27.46
N PRO A 403 15.18 21.49 -28.66
CA PRO A 403 15.64 20.47 -29.59
C PRO A 403 17.15 20.62 -29.86
N THR A 404 17.85 19.49 -29.94
CA THR A 404 19.26 19.41 -30.38
C THR A 404 19.35 18.50 -31.60
N ASP A 405 20.47 18.47 -32.32
CA ASP A 405 20.63 17.57 -33.47
C ASP A 405 20.45 16.09 -33.11
N GLU A 406 20.71 15.73 -31.85
CA GLU A 406 20.66 14.35 -31.36
C GLU A 406 19.33 14.00 -30.69
N PHE A 407 18.63 14.98 -30.11
CA PHE A 407 17.51 14.68 -29.22
C PHE A 407 16.39 15.73 -29.27
N LEU A 408 15.16 15.27 -29.11
CA LEU A 408 13.94 16.06 -28.98
C LEU A 408 12.99 15.37 -27.99
N THR A 409 12.37 16.15 -27.10
CA THR A 409 11.23 15.67 -26.31
C THR A 409 9.95 16.42 -26.70
N VAL A 410 8.89 15.68 -26.96
CA VAL A 410 7.52 16.21 -27.03
C VAL A 410 6.68 15.63 -25.90
N TYR A 411 5.72 16.41 -25.42
CA TYR A 411 4.79 16.03 -24.36
C TYR A 411 3.40 15.88 -24.96
N LEU A 412 2.73 14.78 -24.62
CA LEU A 412 1.39 14.44 -25.10
C LEU A 412 0.40 14.46 -23.93
N ALA A 413 -0.78 15.04 -24.15
CA ALA A 413 -1.88 15.03 -23.20
C ALA A 413 -3.21 14.66 -23.87
N PRO A 414 -4.16 14.04 -23.13
CA PRO A 414 -5.41 13.53 -23.67
C PRO A 414 -6.37 14.63 -24.13
N ALA A 415 -6.88 14.44 -25.35
CA ALA A 415 -7.84 15.36 -25.97
C ALA A 415 -8.93 14.68 -26.78
N ALA A 416 -8.92 13.34 -26.86
CA ALA A 416 -9.93 12.57 -27.58
C ALA A 416 -11.13 12.30 -26.66
N ALA A 417 -12.34 12.47 -27.18
CA ALA A 417 -13.54 12.07 -26.46
C ALA A 417 -14.62 11.48 -27.37
N ALA A 418 -15.47 10.63 -26.81
CA ALA A 418 -16.66 10.06 -27.41
C ALA A 418 -17.90 10.61 -26.70
N GLU A 419 -18.81 11.25 -27.43
CA GLU A 419 -20.04 11.84 -26.91
C GLU A 419 -21.27 11.03 -27.34
N PHE A 420 -22.23 10.84 -26.43
CA PHE A 420 -23.57 10.34 -26.72
C PHE A 420 -24.59 10.99 -25.77
N GLU A 421 -25.89 10.78 -26.01
CA GLU A 421 -26.97 11.38 -25.23
C GLU A 421 -27.94 10.31 -24.72
N VAL A 422 -28.31 10.39 -23.45
CA VAL A 422 -29.25 9.49 -22.76
C VAL A 422 -30.35 10.33 -22.14
N ASP A 423 -31.58 10.20 -22.64
CA ASP A 423 -32.75 10.95 -22.14
C ASP A 423 -32.51 12.47 -22.02
N GLY A 424 -31.79 13.07 -22.96
CA GLY A 424 -31.45 14.50 -22.95
C GLY A 424 -30.19 14.86 -22.16
N VAL A 425 -29.58 13.91 -21.45
CA VAL A 425 -28.33 14.10 -20.70
C VAL A 425 -27.15 13.73 -21.58
N LYS A 426 -26.26 14.69 -21.82
CA LYS A 426 -25.02 14.46 -22.57
C LYS A 426 -24.00 13.70 -21.72
N VAL A 427 -23.38 12.71 -22.32
CA VAL A 427 -22.29 11.92 -21.72
C VAL A 427 -21.09 12.00 -22.66
N GLN A 428 -19.97 12.50 -22.16
CA GLN A 428 -18.71 12.58 -22.89
C GLN A 428 -17.65 11.74 -22.17
N VAL A 429 -17.15 10.69 -22.83
CA VAL A 429 -16.11 9.79 -22.32
C VAL A 429 -14.77 10.19 -22.93
N ILE A 430 -13.80 10.48 -22.08
CA ILE A 430 -12.48 11.00 -22.44
C ILE A 430 -11.47 9.86 -22.27
N ASP A 431 -10.69 9.61 -23.32
CA ASP A 431 -9.54 8.70 -23.28
C ASP A 431 -8.37 9.42 -22.61
N ASP A 432 -8.37 9.41 -21.29
CA ASP A 432 -7.36 10.09 -20.47
C ASP A 432 -6.10 9.26 -20.31
N ASN A 433 -6.17 7.94 -20.51
CA ASN A 433 -5.00 7.06 -20.40
C ASN A 433 -4.20 6.91 -21.71
N LEU A 434 -4.68 7.51 -22.80
CA LEU A 434 -4.09 7.50 -24.14
C LEU A 434 -3.90 6.08 -24.69
N ASP A 435 -4.83 5.16 -24.45
CA ASP A 435 -4.80 3.81 -25.01
C ASP A 435 -5.65 3.67 -26.30
N GLY A 436 -6.35 4.74 -26.66
CA GLY A 436 -7.23 4.82 -27.82
C GLY A 436 -8.61 4.20 -27.59
N ILE A 437 -8.94 3.70 -26.40
CA ILE A 437 -10.17 3.01 -26.06
C ILE A 437 -10.97 3.90 -25.11
N TYR A 438 -12.08 4.46 -25.57
CA TYR A 438 -12.94 5.25 -24.68
C TYR A 438 -13.67 4.34 -23.68
N GLY A 439 -13.39 4.53 -22.40
CA GLY A 439 -13.97 3.76 -21.31
C GLY A 439 -13.22 2.46 -21.03
N SER A 440 -11.89 2.52 -21.05
CA SER A 440 -11.02 1.41 -20.68
C SER A 440 -10.90 1.26 -19.16
N PRO A 441 -10.59 0.04 -18.65
CA PRO A 441 -10.23 -0.15 -17.25
C PRO A 441 -9.01 0.70 -16.86
N PRO A 442 -8.85 1.04 -15.56
CA PRO A 442 -7.67 1.74 -15.06
C PRO A 442 -6.37 1.09 -15.53
N LEU A 443 -5.43 1.90 -16.03
CA LEU A 443 -4.10 1.45 -16.41
C LEU A 443 -3.08 1.90 -15.36
N LEU A 444 -2.10 1.05 -15.08
CA LEU A 444 -1.05 1.30 -14.10
C LEU A 444 0.24 1.72 -14.80
N TYR A 445 0.78 2.89 -14.41
CA TYR A 445 1.96 3.47 -15.04
C TYR A 445 3.11 3.65 -14.04
N THR A 446 4.32 3.25 -14.43
CA THR A 446 5.52 3.74 -13.77
C THR A 446 5.82 5.15 -14.29
N ARG A 447 5.95 6.11 -13.37
CA ARG A 447 6.25 7.51 -13.67
C ARG A 447 7.48 7.96 -12.89
N TYR A 448 8.13 9.03 -13.35
CA TYR A 448 9.21 9.63 -12.57
C TYR A 448 8.71 10.12 -11.22
N GLY A 449 9.49 9.87 -10.17
CA GLY A 449 9.16 10.19 -8.79
C GLY A 449 8.32 9.12 -8.07
N MET A 450 8.05 7.99 -8.70
CA MET A 450 7.45 6.80 -8.07
C MET A 450 8.53 5.96 -7.39
N ARG A 451 8.17 5.26 -6.31
CA ARG A 451 9.02 4.20 -5.76
C ARG A 451 9.00 3.00 -6.72
N GLU A 452 10.07 2.21 -6.73
CA GLU A 452 10.12 0.99 -7.54
C GLU A 452 8.93 0.07 -7.18
N LYS A 453 8.34 -0.57 -8.20
CA LYS A 453 7.16 -1.46 -8.09
C LYS A 453 5.88 -0.78 -7.58
N GLU A 454 5.86 0.54 -7.51
CA GLU A 454 4.64 1.30 -7.30
C GLU A 454 4.22 1.98 -8.61
N TYR A 455 2.90 2.07 -8.81
CA TYR A 455 2.33 2.50 -10.07
C TYR A 455 1.26 3.56 -9.83
N GLU A 456 1.23 4.56 -10.71
CA GLU A 456 0.17 5.56 -10.75
C GLU A 456 -0.99 5.00 -11.57
N PRO A 457 -2.21 4.94 -11.02
CA PRO A 457 -3.37 4.63 -11.82
C PRO A 457 -3.72 5.82 -12.72
N VAL A 458 -4.03 5.52 -13.97
CA VAL A 458 -4.59 6.46 -14.92
C VAL A 458 -5.89 5.89 -15.42
N VAL A 459 -6.96 6.67 -15.22
CA VAL A 459 -8.32 6.28 -15.57
C VAL A 459 -8.82 7.16 -16.70
N ASP A 460 -9.62 6.59 -17.58
CA ASP A 460 -10.49 7.41 -18.42
C ASP A 460 -11.43 8.22 -17.55
N SER A 461 -12.02 9.27 -18.12
CA SER A 461 -12.96 10.11 -17.39
C SER A 461 -14.25 10.33 -18.16
N VAL A 462 -15.32 10.65 -17.43
CA VAL A 462 -16.65 10.89 -17.98
C VAL A 462 -17.18 12.23 -17.50
N VAL A 463 -17.65 13.03 -18.44
CA VAL A 463 -18.34 14.30 -18.18
C VAL A 463 -19.82 14.08 -18.44
N ILE A 464 -20.63 14.33 -17.41
CA ILE A 464 -22.08 14.21 -17.46
C ILE A 464 -22.67 15.61 -17.44
N ASP A 465 -23.53 15.91 -18.41
CA ASP A 465 -24.26 17.17 -18.57
C ASP A 465 -23.36 18.42 -18.55
N GLY A 466 -22.17 18.33 -19.17
CA GLY A 466 -21.22 19.44 -19.24
C GLY A 466 -20.62 19.87 -17.90
N ALA A 467 -20.60 18.98 -16.91
CA ALA A 467 -19.94 19.22 -15.63
C ALA A 467 -18.48 19.68 -15.82
N LYS A 468 -18.06 20.66 -15.01
CA LYS A 468 -16.69 21.18 -15.04
C LYS A 468 -15.65 20.25 -14.41
N LYS A 469 -16.10 19.26 -13.64
CA LYS A 469 -15.29 18.20 -13.06
C LYS A 469 -15.76 16.88 -13.67
N ALA A 470 -14.85 16.17 -14.32
CA ALA A 470 -15.10 14.84 -14.83
C ALA A 470 -15.05 13.83 -13.69
N LEU A 471 -15.90 12.80 -13.78
CA LEU A 471 -15.84 11.64 -12.92
C LEU A 471 -14.86 10.62 -13.52
N PRO A 472 -14.24 9.72 -12.73
CA PRO A 472 -13.53 8.60 -13.30
C PRO A 472 -14.49 7.75 -14.14
N TRP A 473 -14.00 7.17 -15.23
CA TRP A 473 -14.74 6.14 -15.94
C TRP A 473 -15.01 4.98 -14.99
N SER A 474 -16.25 4.53 -15.00
CA SER A 474 -16.75 3.49 -14.12
C SER A 474 -17.72 2.61 -14.89
N THR A 475 -17.63 1.30 -14.67
CA THR A 475 -18.63 0.36 -15.22
C THR A 475 -20.03 0.65 -14.69
N LEU A 476 -20.15 1.28 -13.51
CA LEU A 476 -21.42 1.75 -12.93
C LEU A 476 -21.39 3.26 -12.76
N VAL A 477 -22.33 3.95 -13.38
CA VAL A 477 -22.44 5.42 -13.31
C VAL A 477 -23.88 5.86 -13.20
N GLN A 478 -24.10 6.95 -12.48
CA GLN A 478 -25.40 7.58 -12.39
C GLN A 478 -25.52 8.65 -13.49
N ILE A 479 -26.53 8.52 -14.35
CA ILE A 479 -26.85 9.49 -15.40
C ILE A 479 -28.24 10.04 -15.12
N GLY A 480 -28.33 11.33 -14.79
CA GLY A 480 -29.56 11.88 -14.21
C GLY A 480 -29.81 11.27 -12.83
N GLU A 481 -31.01 10.72 -12.62
CA GLU A 481 -31.37 10.05 -11.36
C GLU A 481 -31.12 8.54 -11.40
N GLN A 482 -30.91 7.96 -12.59
CA GLN A 482 -30.85 6.51 -12.81
C GLN A 482 -29.40 6.01 -12.84
N TRP A 483 -29.18 4.86 -12.19
CA TRP A 483 -27.92 4.10 -12.31
C TRP A 483 -27.91 3.27 -13.57
N TYR A 484 -26.74 3.22 -14.22
CA TYR A 484 -26.50 2.39 -15.39
C TYR A 484 -25.22 1.59 -15.22
N GLN A 485 -25.25 0.33 -15.66
CA GLN A 485 -24.02 -0.34 -16.09
C GLN A 485 -23.73 0.06 -17.53
N ILE A 486 -22.49 0.42 -17.83
CA ILE A 486 -22.07 0.86 -19.17
C ILE A 486 -20.98 -0.03 -19.71
N ASP A 487 -21.23 -0.59 -20.89
CA ASP A 487 -20.23 -1.34 -21.66
C ASP A 487 -19.74 -0.50 -22.84
N SER A 488 -18.42 -0.34 -22.95
CA SER A 488 -17.79 0.23 -24.14
C SER A 488 -17.69 -0.83 -25.24
N ILE A 489 -18.31 -0.56 -26.39
CA ILE A 489 -18.38 -1.49 -27.53
C ILE A 489 -17.53 -0.96 -28.67
N ALA A 490 -16.78 -1.87 -29.32
CA ALA A 490 -15.89 -1.54 -30.43
C ALA A 490 -14.94 -0.36 -30.10
N ARG A 491 -14.36 -0.40 -28.88
CA ARG A 491 -13.42 0.58 -28.35
C ARG A 491 -14.01 2.00 -28.27
N GLY A 492 -15.28 2.10 -27.86
CA GLY A 492 -15.97 3.37 -27.62
C GLY A 492 -16.62 4.02 -28.84
N LYS A 493 -16.72 3.32 -29.98
CA LYS A 493 -17.55 3.75 -31.13
C LYS A 493 -19.05 3.71 -30.82
N SER A 494 -19.42 2.91 -29.82
CA SER A 494 -20.77 2.80 -29.29
C SER A 494 -20.70 2.32 -27.85
N PHE A 495 -21.76 2.59 -27.10
CA PHE A 495 -21.92 2.14 -25.72
C PHE A 495 -23.22 1.37 -25.59
N THR A 496 -23.26 0.38 -24.71
CA THR A 496 -24.52 -0.24 -24.29
C THR A 496 -24.75 0.07 -22.83
N LEU A 497 -25.91 0.67 -22.53
CA LEU A 497 -26.29 1.04 -21.18
C LEU A 497 -27.38 0.11 -20.68
N TYR A 498 -27.20 -0.45 -19.49
CA TYR A 498 -28.18 -1.29 -18.82
C TYR A 498 -28.68 -0.54 -17.58
N PRO A 499 -29.96 -0.17 -17.49
CA PRO A 499 -30.50 0.38 -16.25
C PRO A 499 -30.20 -0.57 -15.10
N ALA A 500 -29.61 -0.06 -14.02
CA ALA A 500 -29.19 -0.86 -12.88
C ALA A 500 -30.04 -0.52 -11.65
N GLU A 501 -30.60 -1.55 -11.03
CA GLU A 501 -31.13 -1.48 -9.67
C GLU A 501 -30.06 -2.04 -8.73
N LEU A 502 -29.71 -1.28 -7.69
CA LEU A 502 -28.69 -1.66 -6.74
C LEU A 502 -28.97 -1.01 -5.39
N ASN A 503 -28.54 -1.68 -4.33
CA ASN A 503 -28.45 -1.09 -3.01
C ASN A 503 -27.23 -0.18 -2.96
N THR A 504 -27.39 1.00 -2.36
CA THR A 504 -26.31 1.96 -2.18
C THR A 504 -26.02 2.20 -0.71
N GLY A 505 -24.80 2.59 -0.38
CA GLY A 505 -24.51 3.31 0.85
C GLY A 505 -23.81 4.63 0.54
N THR A 506 -23.28 5.28 1.57
CA THR A 506 -22.59 6.56 1.47
C THR A 506 -21.18 6.44 2.04
N ILE A 507 -20.17 6.89 1.31
CA ILE A 507 -18.82 7.07 1.83
C ILE A 507 -18.60 8.54 2.12
N LYS A 508 -18.09 8.86 3.30
CA LYS A 508 -17.71 10.20 3.70
C LYS A 508 -16.20 10.28 3.93
N LEU A 509 -15.56 11.28 3.33
CA LEU A 509 -14.12 11.50 3.46
C LEU A 509 -13.81 12.47 4.62
N ASP A 510 -13.10 11.99 5.65
CA ASP A 510 -12.45 12.82 6.68
C ASP A 510 -10.95 12.97 6.36
N ALA A 511 -10.63 13.96 5.51
CA ALA A 511 -9.26 14.28 5.13
C ALA A 511 -8.68 15.40 6.01
N LYS A 512 -7.54 15.16 6.66
CA LYS A 512 -6.85 16.12 7.53
C LYS A 512 -5.48 16.52 6.97
N GLY A 513 -5.13 17.80 7.07
CA GLY A 513 -3.80 18.30 6.71
C GLY A 513 -3.48 18.31 5.21
N VAL A 514 -4.41 17.89 4.35
CA VAL A 514 -4.26 17.91 2.89
C VAL A 514 -5.63 18.05 2.22
N GLU A 515 -5.65 18.59 1.00
CA GLU A 515 -6.84 18.68 0.14
C GLU A 515 -6.64 17.80 -1.11
N PHE A 516 -7.57 16.85 -1.30
CA PHE A 516 -7.58 15.96 -2.47
C PHE A 516 -8.27 16.67 -3.64
N ALA A 517 -7.59 16.69 -4.79
CA ALA A 517 -8.22 17.02 -6.08
C ALA A 517 -9.04 15.84 -6.59
N SER A 518 -8.50 14.65 -6.42
CA SER A 518 -9.16 13.37 -6.66
C SER A 518 -8.70 12.35 -5.62
N LEU A 519 -9.61 11.47 -5.20
CA LEU A 519 -9.29 10.29 -4.42
C LEU A 519 -10.20 9.18 -4.92
N LEU A 520 -9.62 8.29 -5.70
CA LEU A 520 -10.31 7.24 -6.43
C LEU A 520 -10.33 5.95 -5.61
N ILE A 521 -11.52 5.36 -5.52
CA ILE A 521 -11.73 4.01 -5.03
C ILE A 521 -12.27 3.14 -6.15
N GLU A 522 -11.93 1.87 -6.14
CA GLU A 522 -12.44 0.86 -7.08
C GLU A 522 -13.17 -0.24 -6.30
N GLY A 523 -14.32 -0.67 -6.81
CA GLY A 523 -15.04 -1.82 -6.30
C GLY A 523 -14.26 -3.12 -6.49
N VAL A 524 -14.44 -4.06 -5.56
CA VAL A 524 -13.83 -5.39 -5.60
C VAL A 524 -14.90 -6.43 -5.95
N ASP A 525 -14.48 -7.60 -6.41
CA ASP A 525 -15.35 -8.74 -6.76
C ASP A 525 -16.43 -8.36 -7.79
N ALA A 526 -17.71 -8.44 -7.40
CA ALA A 526 -18.84 -8.14 -8.28
C ALA A 526 -18.91 -6.66 -8.72
N LEU A 527 -18.13 -5.78 -8.08
CA LEU A 527 -18.04 -4.35 -8.41
C LEU A 527 -16.73 -3.98 -9.12
N GLN A 528 -15.97 -4.97 -9.61
CA GLN A 528 -14.73 -4.70 -10.34
C GLN A 528 -14.96 -3.73 -11.51
N GLY A 529 -14.07 -2.73 -11.63
CA GLY A 529 -14.19 -1.66 -12.63
C GLY A 529 -15.19 -0.56 -12.29
N ALA A 530 -15.93 -0.65 -11.17
CA ALA A 530 -16.73 0.45 -10.67
C ALA A 530 -15.83 1.41 -9.89
N VAL A 531 -15.55 2.59 -10.45
CA VAL A 531 -14.58 3.55 -9.90
C VAL A 531 -15.32 4.82 -9.47
N PHE A 532 -15.00 5.33 -8.29
CA PHE A 532 -15.65 6.51 -7.73
C PHE A 532 -14.60 7.48 -7.19
N ASP A 533 -14.81 8.78 -7.41
CA ASP A 533 -14.04 9.84 -6.78
C ASP A 533 -14.72 10.27 -5.47
N ILE A 534 -14.04 10.11 -4.35
CA ILE A 534 -14.53 10.49 -3.01
C ILE A 534 -13.88 11.78 -2.47
N SER A 535 -13.10 12.51 -3.28
CA SER A 535 -12.44 13.76 -2.87
C SER A 535 -13.40 14.85 -2.38
N ASP A 536 -14.58 14.97 -3.01
CA ASP A 536 -15.62 15.92 -2.64
C ASP A 536 -16.63 15.36 -1.63
N ALA A 537 -16.42 14.13 -1.16
CA ALA A 537 -17.35 13.37 -0.31
C ALA A 537 -17.42 13.88 1.15
N LYS A 538 -17.12 15.15 1.43
CA LYS A 538 -17.28 15.74 2.77
C LYS A 538 -18.73 15.66 3.26
N LYS A 539 -19.69 15.69 2.32
CA LYS A 539 -21.13 15.53 2.56
C LYS A 539 -21.64 14.10 2.27
N GLY A 540 -20.74 13.17 1.97
CA GLY A 540 -21.07 11.84 1.49
C GLY A 540 -21.08 11.74 -0.04
N GLN A 541 -20.51 10.65 -0.55
CA GLN A 541 -20.58 10.18 -1.93
C GLN A 541 -21.37 8.87 -1.92
N GLN A 542 -22.47 8.82 -2.66
CA GLN A 542 -23.24 7.59 -2.81
C GLN A 542 -22.48 6.62 -3.71
N VAL A 543 -22.38 5.37 -3.27
CA VAL A 543 -21.77 4.27 -4.05
C VAL A 543 -22.61 3.00 -3.86
N PRO A 544 -22.55 2.04 -4.79
CA PRO A 544 -23.10 0.71 -4.56
C PRO A 544 -22.62 0.11 -3.23
N ALA A 545 -23.49 -0.65 -2.55
CA ALA A 545 -23.07 -1.39 -1.37
C ALA A 545 -22.09 -2.49 -1.78
N GLY A 546 -20.96 -2.60 -1.09
CA GLY A 546 -19.94 -3.60 -1.41
C GLY A 546 -18.58 -3.27 -0.82
N LYS A 547 -17.56 -3.95 -1.33
CA LYS A 547 -16.16 -3.80 -0.94
C LYS A 547 -15.43 -2.94 -1.96
N TYR A 548 -14.59 -2.05 -1.46
CA TYR A 548 -13.81 -1.09 -2.23
C TYR A 548 -12.35 -1.08 -1.76
N GLN A 549 -11.46 -0.68 -2.65
CA GLN A 549 -10.06 -0.39 -2.33
C GLN A 549 -9.68 0.97 -2.88
N ILE A 550 -8.66 1.60 -2.29
CA ILE A 550 -8.07 2.81 -2.87
C ILE A 550 -7.40 2.41 -4.18
N LEU A 551 -7.75 3.11 -5.25
CA LEU A 551 -7.06 2.98 -6.54
C LEU A 551 -5.88 3.96 -6.56
N GLY A 552 -6.13 5.23 -6.26
CA GLY A 552 -5.12 6.28 -6.17
C GLY A 552 -5.75 7.67 -6.18
N GLY A 553 -5.01 8.71 -6.49
CA GLY A 553 -5.56 10.07 -6.53
C GLY A 553 -4.51 11.14 -6.69
N THR A 554 -4.90 12.37 -6.40
CA THR A 554 -3.99 13.52 -6.43
C THR A 554 -4.37 14.50 -5.35
N VAL A 555 -3.36 15.03 -4.66
CA VAL A 555 -3.49 16.15 -3.73
C VAL A 555 -2.85 17.37 -4.35
N ARG A 556 -3.46 18.54 -4.13
CA ARG A 556 -2.95 19.79 -4.70
C ARG A 556 -3.19 20.97 -3.76
N GLU A 557 -2.25 21.91 -3.80
CA GLU A 557 -2.39 23.23 -3.18
C GLU A 557 -2.09 24.32 -4.21
N GLY A 558 -2.97 25.32 -4.27
CA GLY A 558 -2.87 26.45 -5.19
C GLY A 558 -3.66 26.25 -6.50
N GLY A 559 -3.64 27.29 -7.33
CA GLY A 559 -4.22 27.28 -8.69
C GLY A 559 -3.22 26.74 -9.72
N ARG A 560 -3.10 27.39 -10.88
CA ARG A 560 -2.30 26.95 -12.05
C ARG A 560 -0.80 26.65 -11.79
N SER A 561 -0.18 27.23 -10.77
CA SER A 561 1.19 26.86 -10.34
C SER A 561 1.08 25.84 -9.20
N ILE A 562 0.73 24.60 -9.58
CA ILE A 562 0.26 23.58 -8.65
C ILE A 562 1.43 23.04 -7.84
N VAL A 563 1.33 23.08 -6.51
CA VAL A 563 2.06 22.13 -5.67
C VAL A 563 1.20 20.87 -5.61
N LYS A 564 1.72 19.71 -6.03
CA LYS A 564 0.94 18.47 -6.03
C LYS A 564 1.76 17.24 -5.68
N ALA A 565 1.03 16.19 -5.31
CA ALA A 565 1.56 14.84 -5.18
C ALA A 565 0.54 13.86 -5.76
N GLY A 566 1.03 12.80 -6.39
CA GLY A 566 0.23 11.63 -6.72
C GLY A 566 -0.03 10.81 -5.46
N VAL A 567 -1.22 10.24 -5.35
CA VAL A 567 -1.60 9.35 -4.25
C VAL A 567 -1.71 7.95 -4.81
N THR A 568 -1.05 6.99 -4.17
CA THR A 568 -1.22 5.57 -4.47
C THR A 568 -1.87 4.87 -3.30
N ALA A 569 -2.48 3.72 -3.61
CA ALA A 569 -2.95 2.80 -2.60
C ALA A 569 -1.82 2.48 -1.59
N PRO A 570 -2.16 2.22 -0.33
CA PRO A 570 -1.20 1.63 0.59
C PRO A 570 -0.56 0.38 -0.04
N LEU A 571 0.72 0.09 0.24
CA LEU A 571 1.28 -1.25 -0.03
C LEU A 571 0.48 -2.38 0.65
N ARG A 572 -0.36 -1.97 1.60
CA ARG A 572 -1.15 -2.78 2.49
C ARG A 572 -2.58 -2.25 2.63
N GLY A 573 -3.49 -2.74 1.80
CA GLY A 573 -4.83 -2.24 1.54
C GLY A 573 -5.77 -2.33 2.74
N GLY A 574 -6.25 -1.18 3.18
CA GLY A 574 -7.48 -1.07 3.96
C GLY A 574 -8.67 -1.13 3.02
N ALA A 575 -9.32 -2.29 2.93
CA ALA A 575 -10.58 -2.38 2.20
C ALA A 575 -11.65 -1.52 2.89
N ILE A 576 -12.37 -0.73 2.10
CA ILE A 576 -13.51 0.08 2.54
C ILE A 576 -14.75 -0.74 2.24
N TYR A 577 -15.62 -0.91 3.23
CA TYR A 577 -16.85 -1.64 3.00
C TYR A 577 -18.05 -0.75 3.25
N VAL A 578 -19.04 -0.85 2.37
CA VAL A 578 -20.23 -0.02 2.36
C VAL A 578 -21.45 -0.92 2.43
N ARG A 579 -22.31 -0.75 3.43
CA ARG A 579 -23.59 -1.47 3.51
C ARG A 579 -24.72 -0.67 2.87
N PRO A 580 -25.82 -1.33 2.48
CA PRO A 580 -27.04 -0.65 2.08
C PRO A 580 -27.48 0.36 3.14
N ASP A 581 -27.75 1.59 2.71
CA ASP A 581 -28.25 2.71 3.51
C ASP A 581 -27.35 3.13 4.69
N GLU A 582 -26.10 2.63 4.75
CA GLU A 582 -25.12 3.00 5.78
C GLU A 582 -24.20 4.13 5.30
N GLU A 583 -23.81 5.02 6.22
CA GLU A 583 -22.73 5.99 6.02
C GLU A 583 -21.44 5.45 6.64
N VAL A 584 -20.38 5.42 5.86
CA VAL A 584 -19.05 4.97 6.27
C VAL A 584 -18.08 6.13 6.15
N GLU A 585 -17.45 6.51 7.25
CA GLU A 585 -16.42 7.55 7.27
C GLU A 585 -15.03 6.94 7.11
N VAL A 586 -14.27 7.44 6.14
CA VAL A 586 -12.89 7.01 5.87
C VAL A 586 -11.92 8.16 6.16
N GLN A 587 -10.85 7.87 6.90
CA GLN A 587 -9.88 8.87 7.35
C GLN A 587 -8.64 8.86 6.48
N PHE A 588 -8.21 10.03 6.01
CA PHE A 588 -7.03 10.21 5.18
C PHE A 588 -6.22 11.44 5.58
N GLY A 589 -4.97 11.49 5.14
CA GLY A 589 -4.04 12.56 5.39
C GLY A 589 -3.33 12.41 6.73
N ALA A 590 -3.33 13.49 7.51
CA ALA A 590 -2.58 13.57 8.74
C ALA A 590 -3.09 12.61 9.84
N PRO A 591 -2.20 12.16 10.76
CA PRO A 591 -0.76 12.48 10.83
C PRO A 591 0.04 11.82 9.70
N PHE A 592 1.06 12.53 9.20
CA PHE A 592 1.95 12.02 8.17
C PHE A 592 3.23 11.45 8.77
N GLY A 593 3.68 10.32 8.24
CA GLY A 593 4.99 9.72 8.49
C GLY A 593 5.80 9.51 7.21
N PHE A 594 6.95 8.86 7.33
CA PHE A 594 7.72 8.38 6.18
C PHE A 594 7.84 6.87 6.21
N ASP A 595 7.65 6.23 5.05
CA ASP A 595 8.25 4.94 4.74
C ASP A 595 9.60 5.17 4.05
N PHE A 596 10.56 4.29 4.33
CA PHE A 596 11.95 4.40 3.85
C PHE A 596 12.74 3.12 4.14
N ASP A 597 13.77 2.86 3.34
CA ASP A 597 14.73 1.80 3.55
C ASP A 597 16.03 2.41 4.09
N ALA A 598 16.71 1.67 4.96
CA ALA A 598 18.00 2.06 5.48
C ALA A 598 18.89 0.83 5.62
N GLU A 599 20.14 0.97 5.17
CA GLU A 599 21.15 -0.07 5.18
C GLU A 599 22.18 0.21 6.27
N LEU A 600 22.66 -0.85 6.92
CA LEU A 600 23.73 -0.79 7.90
C LEU A 600 25.02 -1.38 7.30
N ASP A 601 26.03 -0.54 7.09
CA ASP A 601 27.38 -0.95 6.69
C ASP A 601 28.40 -0.54 7.75
N GLY A 602 28.82 -1.50 8.57
CA GLY A 602 29.76 -1.29 9.66
C GLY A 602 29.25 -0.27 10.69
N ASP A 603 29.91 0.88 10.75
CA ASP A 603 29.58 2.01 11.62
C ASP A 603 28.80 3.12 10.90
N GLN A 604 28.24 2.84 9.72
CA GLN A 604 27.41 3.79 8.98
C GLN A 604 26.01 3.23 8.72
N ILE A 605 25.03 4.11 8.81
CA ILE A 605 23.67 3.87 8.34
C ILE A 605 23.45 4.76 7.14
N THR A 606 23.03 4.18 6.01
CA THR A 606 22.64 4.92 4.82
C THR A 606 21.14 4.84 4.65
N VAL A 607 20.46 5.98 4.71
CA VAL A 607 19.05 6.07 4.31
C VAL A 607 18.99 6.21 2.80
N ILE A 608 18.27 5.30 2.14
CA ILE A 608 18.14 5.25 0.69
C ILE A 608 17.12 6.30 0.25
N GLY A 609 17.58 7.40 -0.35
CA GLY A 609 16.75 8.53 -0.70
C GLY A 609 15.63 8.17 -1.68
N SER A 610 15.86 7.19 -2.55
CA SER A 610 14.86 6.73 -3.52
C SER A 610 13.68 5.97 -2.91
N SER A 611 13.82 5.51 -1.66
CA SER A 611 12.79 4.79 -0.90
C SER A 611 11.92 5.71 -0.03
N VAL A 612 12.32 6.97 0.15
CA VAL A 612 11.67 7.93 1.08
C VAL A 612 10.33 8.39 0.50
N VAL A 613 9.23 7.96 1.13
CA VAL A 613 7.86 8.24 0.70
C VAL A 613 7.02 8.68 1.91
N PRO A 614 6.36 9.86 1.87
CA PRO A 614 5.39 10.23 2.89
C PRO A 614 4.19 9.28 2.89
N VAL A 615 3.68 8.98 4.09
CA VAL A 615 2.56 8.07 4.32
C VAL A 615 1.53 8.74 5.23
N GLY A 616 0.26 8.65 4.87
CA GLY A 616 -0.86 9.16 5.68
C GLY A 616 -1.40 8.15 6.68
N VAL A 617 -2.45 8.56 7.41
CA VAL A 617 -3.04 7.78 8.51
C VAL A 617 -3.68 6.46 8.06
N ALA A 618 -4.19 6.39 6.83
CA ALA A 618 -4.75 5.17 6.24
C ALA A 618 -3.68 4.33 5.51
N GLY A 619 -2.40 4.74 5.56
CA GLY A 619 -1.31 4.07 4.87
C GLY A 619 -1.15 4.47 3.40
N GLU A 620 -1.99 5.38 2.90
CA GLU A 620 -1.87 5.96 1.57
C GLU A 620 -0.53 6.66 1.40
N ARG A 621 0.02 6.63 0.18
CA ARG A 621 1.38 7.11 -0.10
C ARG A 621 1.37 8.29 -1.04
N TYR A 622 2.30 9.21 -0.82
CA TYR A 622 2.44 10.44 -1.59
C TYR A 622 3.70 10.42 -2.45
N HIS A 623 3.50 10.33 -3.76
CA HIS A 623 4.57 10.25 -4.75
C HIS A 623 4.60 11.50 -5.63
N ARG A 624 5.62 11.58 -6.49
CA ARG A 624 5.72 12.63 -7.51
C ARG A 624 5.53 14.03 -6.92
N MET A 625 6.25 14.33 -5.84
CA MET A 625 6.13 15.59 -5.09
C MET A 625 6.56 16.79 -5.94
N TRP A 626 5.64 17.39 -6.68
CA TRP A 626 5.89 18.49 -7.61
C TRP A 626 5.90 19.84 -6.88
N GLU A 627 7.02 20.56 -7.01
CA GLU A 627 7.28 21.82 -6.30
C GLU A 627 7.18 21.71 -4.76
N THR A 628 7.31 20.48 -4.22
CA THR A 628 7.26 20.15 -2.78
C THR A 628 8.10 18.93 -2.41
N ARG A 629 9.25 18.74 -3.09
CA ARG A 629 10.17 17.61 -2.87
C ARG A 629 10.51 17.42 -1.39
N ASN A 630 10.55 16.16 -0.96
CA ASN A 630 10.89 15.81 0.41
C ASN A 630 12.39 16.04 0.67
N SER A 631 12.69 16.57 1.85
CA SER A 631 14.05 16.75 2.34
C SER A 631 14.04 16.53 3.86
N PRO A 632 13.88 15.29 4.35
CA PRO A 632 13.77 15.04 5.78
C PRO A 632 15.12 15.18 6.50
N GLU A 633 15.06 15.28 7.82
CA GLU A 633 16.20 15.14 8.74
C GLU A 633 16.23 13.72 9.30
N ILE A 634 17.41 13.08 9.26
CA ILE A 634 17.66 11.75 9.82
C ILE A 634 18.11 11.91 11.28
N SER A 635 17.33 11.40 12.21
CA SER A 635 17.73 11.25 13.61
C SER A 635 17.95 9.78 13.95
N ILE A 636 19.01 9.49 14.70
CA ILE A 636 19.31 8.15 15.21
C ILE A 636 19.25 8.11 16.74
N ARG A 637 18.96 6.94 17.30
CA ARG A 637 18.99 6.69 18.74
C ARG A 637 19.35 5.25 19.05
N LYS A 638 19.67 4.97 20.32
CA LYS A 638 19.67 3.60 20.85
C LYS A 638 18.23 3.12 21.03
N ALA A 639 17.92 1.90 20.64
CA ALA A 639 16.60 1.29 20.75
C ALA A 639 16.04 1.43 22.17
N GLY A 640 14.76 1.82 22.26
CA GLY A 640 14.07 2.08 23.53
C GLY A 640 14.47 3.38 24.25
N SER A 641 15.46 4.14 23.76
CA SER A 641 15.78 5.44 24.35
C SER A 641 14.76 6.52 23.97
N GLY A 642 14.36 7.36 24.91
CA GLY A 642 13.28 8.33 24.68
C GLY A 642 13.64 9.54 23.79
N ARG A 643 14.91 9.78 23.46
CA ARG A 643 15.35 10.95 22.69
C ARG A 643 16.36 10.59 21.61
N GLY A 644 16.11 11.08 20.41
CA GLY A 644 17.04 11.03 19.28
C GLY A 644 18.18 12.03 19.35
N GLY A 645 19.26 11.75 18.61
CA GLY A 645 20.32 12.70 18.33
C GLY A 645 19.88 13.84 17.41
N LYS A 646 20.77 14.82 17.22
CA LYS A 646 20.56 15.93 16.27
C LYS A 646 20.39 15.37 14.85
N GLY A 647 19.36 15.84 14.15
CA GLY A 647 19.04 15.40 12.80
C GLY A 647 20.09 15.83 11.75
N THR A 648 20.33 14.97 10.77
CA THR A 648 21.14 15.24 9.56
C THR A 648 20.22 15.41 8.36
N LYS A 649 20.25 16.57 7.70
CA LYS A 649 19.36 16.91 6.58
C LYS A 649 19.74 16.14 5.30
N MET A 650 18.80 15.40 4.72
CA MET A 650 18.97 14.79 3.40
C MET A 650 18.95 15.86 2.31
N GLN A 651 19.85 15.74 1.34
CA GLN A 651 19.97 16.69 0.24
C GLN A 651 18.97 16.38 -0.88
N VAL A 652 18.60 17.40 -1.64
CA VAL A 652 17.88 17.27 -2.90
C VAL A 652 18.73 17.86 -4.01
N ILE A 653 18.56 17.40 -5.25
CA ILE A 653 19.29 17.95 -6.38
C ILE A 653 18.92 19.43 -6.57
N GLY A 654 19.91 20.31 -6.63
CA GLY A 654 19.76 21.76 -6.70
C GLY A 654 20.18 22.41 -8.03
N ASP A 655 20.70 21.64 -8.98
CA ASP A 655 21.25 22.16 -10.23
C ASP A 655 21.01 21.21 -11.42
N ALA A 656 21.06 21.77 -12.63
CA ALA A 656 20.74 21.06 -13.86
C ALA A 656 21.78 20.00 -14.27
N GLN A 657 23.06 20.21 -13.90
CA GLN A 657 24.12 19.27 -14.25
C GLN A 657 23.93 17.97 -13.48
N THR A 658 23.67 18.07 -12.18
CA THR A 658 23.41 16.90 -11.33
C THR A 658 22.16 16.14 -11.79
N ILE A 659 21.10 16.81 -12.27
CA ILE A 659 19.93 16.14 -12.88
C ILE A 659 20.33 15.38 -14.16
N THR A 660 21.20 15.97 -14.98
CA THR A 660 21.69 15.35 -16.21
C THR A 660 22.52 14.11 -15.90
N ASP A 661 23.36 14.17 -14.86
CA ASP A 661 24.28 13.10 -14.47
C ASP A 661 23.58 11.94 -13.76
N LEU A 662 22.62 12.23 -12.86
CA LEU A 662 21.90 11.22 -12.07
C LEU A 662 20.57 10.78 -12.68
N GLY A 663 20.09 11.48 -13.70
CA GLY A 663 18.81 11.23 -14.34
C GLY A 663 17.64 12.00 -13.72
N GLN A 664 16.60 12.20 -14.53
CA GLN A 664 15.43 12.99 -14.14
C GLN A 664 14.63 12.38 -13.00
N ASP A 665 14.57 11.06 -12.88
CA ASP A 665 13.84 10.39 -11.79
C ASP A 665 14.39 10.78 -10.42
N GLN A 666 15.72 10.83 -10.29
CA GLN A 666 16.38 11.19 -9.04
C GLN A 666 16.10 12.64 -8.62
N ALA A 667 15.75 13.52 -9.57
CA ALA A 667 15.39 14.90 -9.26
C ALA A 667 14.12 15.03 -8.40
N TRP A 668 13.26 14.00 -8.40
CA TRP A 668 12.02 13.94 -7.61
C TRP A 668 12.25 13.49 -6.16
N LYS A 669 13.40 12.90 -5.87
CA LYS A 669 13.68 12.15 -4.64
C LYS A 669 14.83 12.81 -3.87
N PRO A 670 14.88 12.71 -2.54
CA PRO A 670 16.10 13.05 -1.82
C PRO A 670 17.25 12.14 -2.25
N LEU A 671 18.49 12.60 -2.09
CA LEU A 671 19.69 11.81 -2.30
C LEU A 671 19.95 10.92 -1.08
N ASP A 672 20.62 9.79 -1.29
CA ASP A 672 21.08 8.92 -0.22
C ASP A 672 21.94 9.69 0.78
N GLN A 673 21.77 9.37 2.06
CA GLN A 673 22.47 10.09 3.13
C GLN A 673 22.94 9.13 4.21
N SER A 674 24.26 9.09 4.41
CA SER A 674 24.90 8.33 5.47
C SER A 674 25.01 9.13 6.77
N VAL A 675 24.85 8.45 7.90
CA VAL A 675 25.08 8.95 9.26
C VAL A 675 25.88 7.95 10.09
N GLU A 676 26.74 8.44 10.99
CA GLU A 676 27.58 7.61 11.86
C GLU A 676 26.74 6.86 12.91
N ASN A 677 26.82 5.53 12.91
CA ASN A 677 26.16 4.64 13.86
C ASN A 677 27.02 4.37 15.10
N LYS A 678 26.66 5.02 16.21
CA LYS A 678 27.33 4.85 17.52
C LYS A 678 26.70 3.79 18.41
N TYR A 679 25.63 3.14 17.95
CA TYR A 679 24.78 2.26 18.75
C TYR A 679 24.82 0.79 18.27
N GLY A 680 25.58 0.49 17.22
CA GLY A 680 25.70 -0.86 16.67
C GLY A 680 24.35 -1.40 16.18
N ALA A 681 24.06 -2.66 16.49
CA ALA A 681 22.81 -3.30 16.08
C ALA A 681 21.56 -2.78 16.83
N GLU A 682 21.74 -2.05 17.94
CA GLU A 682 20.64 -1.49 18.73
C GLU A 682 20.23 -0.09 18.23
N VAL A 683 20.48 0.24 16.96
CA VAL A 683 20.16 1.56 16.42
C VAL A 683 18.73 1.61 15.87
N GLU A 684 18.04 2.71 16.15
CA GLU A 684 16.77 3.06 15.51
C GLU A 684 16.92 4.39 14.78
N ILE A 685 16.20 4.53 13.67
CA ILE A 685 16.25 5.65 12.74
C ILE A 685 14.86 6.26 12.64
N MET A 686 14.79 7.58 12.57
CA MET A 686 13.57 8.35 12.34
C MET A 686 13.85 9.45 11.31
N LEU A 687 12.91 9.64 10.39
CA LEU A 687 12.88 10.77 9.46
C LEU A 687 11.88 11.82 9.95
N THR A 688 12.28 13.09 9.91
CA THR A 688 11.40 14.20 10.26
C THR A 688 11.51 15.34 9.26
N GLU A 689 10.37 15.85 8.81
CA GLU A 689 10.27 17.08 8.04
C GLU A 689 9.25 18.01 8.73
N LYS A 690 9.74 19.05 9.40
CA LYS A 690 8.89 19.92 10.22
C LYS A 690 7.89 20.76 9.41
N LYS A 691 8.21 21.04 8.15
CA LYS A 691 7.43 21.90 7.26
C LYS A 691 7.66 21.51 5.80
N ASN A 692 6.94 20.49 5.36
CA ASN A 692 6.69 20.23 3.96
C ASN A 692 5.67 21.25 3.42
N LYS A 693 5.82 21.68 2.16
CA LYS A 693 4.97 22.72 1.58
C LYS A 693 3.52 22.26 1.46
N LEU A 694 3.30 21.00 1.10
CA LEU A 694 1.98 20.41 0.88
C LEU A 694 1.43 19.69 2.11
N LEU A 695 2.26 18.89 2.79
CA LEU A 695 1.80 17.97 3.85
C LEU A 695 2.05 18.49 5.28
N GLY A 696 2.68 19.66 5.44
CA GLY A 696 2.99 20.20 6.76
C GLY A 696 4.04 19.37 7.52
N LYS A 697 3.73 18.92 8.74
CA LYS A 697 4.68 18.12 9.55
C LYS A 697 4.59 16.65 9.14
N ILE A 698 5.75 16.06 8.82
CA ILE A 698 5.90 14.62 8.54
C ILE A 698 6.93 14.04 9.52
N GLU A 699 6.58 12.97 10.21
CA GLU A 699 7.45 12.33 11.21
C GLU A 699 7.23 10.82 11.20
N SER A 700 8.26 10.05 10.83
CA SER A 700 8.17 8.59 10.86
C SER A 700 8.20 8.07 12.29
N ASP A 701 7.80 6.81 12.47
CA ASP A 701 8.17 6.07 13.66
C ASP A 701 9.68 5.80 13.68
N TRP A 702 10.18 5.45 14.86
CA TRP A 702 11.52 4.90 15.03
C TRP A 702 11.54 3.45 14.54
N LYS A 703 12.45 3.11 13.64
CA LYS A 703 12.61 1.74 13.14
C LYS A 703 14.08 1.33 13.01
N PRO A 704 14.41 0.03 13.19
CA PRO A 704 15.75 -0.46 12.94
C PRO A 704 16.10 -0.42 11.44
N PRO A 705 17.40 -0.37 11.07
CA PRO A 705 17.81 -0.59 9.68
C PRO A 705 17.50 -2.02 9.24
N VAL A 706 17.38 -2.21 7.93
CA VAL A 706 17.33 -3.55 7.33
C VAL A 706 18.74 -4.15 7.43
N GLN A 707 18.84 -5.39 7.91
CA GLN A 707 20.10 -6.13 8.02
C GLN A 707 20.46 -6.83 6.72
#